data_AF-A0A352NHS1-F1
#
_entry.id   AF-A0A352NHS1-F1
#
_cell.length_a   1.000
_cell.length_b   1.000
_cell.length_c   1.000
_cell.angle_alpha   90.00
_cell.angle_beta   90.00
_cell.angle_gamma   90.00
#
_symmetry.space_group_name_H-M   'P 1'
#
loop_
_entity.id
_entity.type
_entity.pdbx_description
1 polymer ?
#
loop_
_entity_poly.entity_id
_entity_poly.type
_entity_poly.pdbx_seq_one_letter_code
_entity_poly.pdbx_strand_id
1 'polypeptide(L)'
;MKRKILSILLAAVMLLSLMAGLSGCGSGNQAMTPGTQKSETFTVEDGQTALASEDGAAIDFGCLLEAGEELTIQKVSPASIDSDVEIYAYDFKLSSGQPEGVVELTIPYDDAGLEADEEILSVRGKYLNEETKQWEDVLYTVDAEANKVHILTDHLSTYSVFKVTNAGKRSEYISDVNVYAAYMTTKQAEQLLKTYAEQGVSWQEDVISAFLNANSSLPMFAETNIPALVSLGGAYDDMITEPFGNALTVLGIATSCTQFAYDAYNNGLTSKETSISGMKTVLNLGLNLASSQKYLLDSFQVAYVGVGVIDIALTDVMNFAIDTKYESTKNMYDAYYARPENKRRVKDWYDLFKKIYEENKSAPQTALDKMQSEIDNYVNKYWEVAASDWDSWIDAYEKNGKLSKYPWPSESDRKKISSNYKAEIYDYLQVMFQSLSRDMYFDALTQREKEYKELAALLNRVYTLNFREDYDTEKAKWANAYVKLAPLSDKTTAKEWTIRLDDEANGQMKFTLGAHETARFPMKVEFYKTEKDLEEGKVALSAKLKPFVKTEMEVILNTKTNKVDYSGTYAGVMNVTETGKDIDVTTVVTFEKDFGDGSYYKIVCSNDETGSTYINGSYFVRWSTGEANIAGAKFVFSADGTSFSASMRDHNDKEWGVITCQR
;
A
#
# COMPACT_ATOMS: atom_id res chain seq x y z
N MET A 1 61.66 24.76 -22.41
CA MET A 1 61.62 23.45 -21.72
C MET A 1 61.69 23.54 -20.18
N LYS A 2 61.10 24.58 -19.55
CA LYS A 2 61.03 24.73 -18.07
C LYS A 2 59.66 25.14 -17.51
N ARG A 3 58.64 25.31 -18.37
CA ARG A 3 57.24 25.61 -17.95
C ARG A 3 56.29 24.41 -17.95
N LYS A 4 56.66 23.27 -18.55
CA LYS A 4 55.84 22.04 -18.55
C LYS A 4 56.13 21.08 -17.38
N ILE A 5 57.24 21.28 -16.65
CA ILE A 5 57.59 20.46 -15.48
C ILE A 5 57.02 21.06 -14.17
N LEU A 6 56.81 22.37 -14.11
CA LEU A 6 56.25 23.04 -12.93
C LEU A 6 54.73 22.79 -12.76
N SER A 7 54.00 22.60 -13.86
CA SER A 7 52.57 22.28 -13.83
C SER A 7 52.27 20.85 -13.37
N ILE A 8 53.21 19.92 -13.58
CA ILE A 8 53.07 18.51 -13.17
C ILE A 8 53.40 18.35 -11.68
N LEU A 9 54.33 19.16 -11.14
CA LEU A 9 54.65 19.17 -9.70
C LEU A 9 53.60 19.91 -8.85
N LEU A 10 52.90 20.93 -9.38
CA LEU A 10 51.79 21.56 -8.65
C LEU A 10 50.53 20.67 -8.62
N ALA A 11 50.29 19.87 -9.66
CA ALA A 11 49.18 18.90 -9.68
C ALA A 11 49.43 17.73 -8.73
N ALA A 12 50.68 17.27 -8.60
CA ALA A 12 51.04 16.19 -7.66
C ALA A 12 51.03 16.61 -6.18
N VAL A 13 51.22 17.90 -5.86
CA VAL A 13 51.15 18.40 -4.47
C VAL A 13 49.71 18.72 -4.02
N MET A 14 48.81 19.09 -4.95
CA MET A 14 47.37 19.21 -4.62
C MET A 14 46.65 17.87 -4.47
N LEU A 15 47.24 16.76 -4.94
CA LEU A 15 46.73 15.39 -4.75
C LEU A 15 47.20 14.73 -3.43
N LEU A 16 48.09 15.36 -2.67
CA LEU A 16 48.64 14.81 -1.41
C LEU A 16 48.18 15.56 -0.14
N SER A 17 47.40 16.63 -0.24
CA SER A 17 46.94 17.43 0.91
C SER A 17 45.50 17.13 1.38
N LEU A 18 44.87 16.04 0.94
CA LEU A 18 43.56 15.61 1.45
C LEU A 18 43.63 14.43 2.45
N MET A 19 44.84 13.99 2.83
CA MET A 19 45.05 13.05 3.93
C MET A 19 45.78 13.74 5.09
N ALA A 20 45.07 14.56 5.84
CA ALA A 20 45.44 14.94 7.22
C ALA A 20 44.18 15.42 7.94
N GLY A 21 43.60 14.55 8.77
CA GLY A 21 42.46 14.90 9.62
C GLY A 21 42.84 15.94 10.67
N LEU A 22 41.94 16.89 10.90
CA LEU A 22 41.85 17.62 12.16
C LEU A 22 40.41 17.54 12.66
N SER A 23 40.30 17.01 13.87
CA SER A 23 39.13 16.88 14.73
C SER A 23 38.36 18.18 14.93
N GLY A 24 37.03 18.12 14.82
CA GLY A 24 36.10 19.14 15.29
C GLY A 24 34.67 18.61 15.33
N CYS A 25 34.07 18.57 16.52
CA CYS A 25 32.70 18.10 16.77
C CYS A 25 31.64 18.89 15.95
N GLY A 26 30.68 18.18 15.37
CA GLY A 26 29.45 18.74 14.80
C GLY A 26 28.69 17.68 13.98
N SER A 27 27.50 17.31 14.44
CA SER A 27 26.57 16.40 13.74
C SER A 27 26.09 17.03 12.43
N GLY A 28 26.34 16.34 11.31
CA GLY A 28 25.80 16.69 9.99
C GLY A 28 26.38 15.80 8.89
N ASN A 29 25.50 15.17 8.11
CA ASN A 29 25.77 14.24 7.00
C ASN A 29 27.10 14.47 6.28
N GLN A 30 28.05 13.55 6.47
CA GLN A 30 29.26 13.45 5.66
C GLN A 30 28.99 12.58 4.43
N ALA A 31 29.37 13.08 3.26
CA ALA A 31 29.30 12.36 2.00
C ALA A 31 30.15 11.09 2.04
N MET A 32 29.51 9.94 1.85
CA MET A 32 30.19 8.64 1.78
C MET A 32 30.73 8.42 0.37
N THR A 33 32.05 8.30 0.23
CA THR A 33 32.68 7.83 -1.02
C THR A 33 33.12 6.39 -0.78
N PRO A 34 32.60 5.39 -1.50
CA PRO A 34 32.97 4.01 -1.27
C PRO A 34 34.41 3.70 -1.68
N GLY A 35 35.11 2.87 -0.90
CA GLY A 35 36.42 2.32 -1.26
C GLY A 35 36.27 1.22 -2.32
N THR A 36 37.10 1.27 -3.36
CA THR A 36 37.03 0.38 -4.53
C THR A 36 37.84 -0.91 -4.31
N GLN A 37 37.23 -2.10 -4.51
CA GLN A 37 37.92 -3.40 -4.48
C GLN A 37 38.01 -4.05 -5.88
N LYS A 38 38.35 -5.36 -5.94
CA LYS A 38 38.54 -6.16 -7.15
C LYS A 38 37.33 -5.99 -8.08
N SER A 39 37.62 -5.66 -9.33
CA SER A 39 36.66 -5.49 -10.41
C SER A 39 36.78 -6.69 -11.34
N GLU A 40 35.65 -7.28 -11.71
CA GLU A 40 35.58 -8.33 -12.72
C GLU A 40 34.83 -7.80 -13.93
N THR A 41 35.42 -8.01 -15.12
CA THR A 41 34.82 -7.61 -16.39
C THR A 41 34.55 -8.84 -17.21
N PHE A 42 33.32 -8.94 -17.71
CA PHE A 42 32.82 -10.05 -18.50
C PHE A 42 32.51 -9.54 -19.90
N THR A 43 32.91 -10.32 -20.91
CA THR A 43 32.39 -10.16 -22.26
C THR A 43 31.26 -11.16 -22.43
N VAL A 44 30.07 -10.66 -22.76
CA VAL A 44 28.88 -11.49 -22.94
C VAL A 44 29.07 -12.45 -24.11
N GLU A 45 28.86 -13.74 -23.86
CA GLU A 45 28.81 -14.75 -24.91
C GLU A 45 27.39 -14.92 -25.46
N ASP A 46 27.27 -15.41 -26.69
CA ASP A 46 25.98 -15.64 -27.33
C ASP A 46 25.12 -16.62 -26.51
N GLY A 47 23.87 -16.23 -26.25
CA GLY A 47 22.91 -17.00 -25.45
C GLY A 47 23.08 -16.92 -23.93
N GLN A 48 24.03 -16.14 -23.41
CA GLN A 48 24.11 -15.90 -21.95
C GLN A 48 22.99 -14.97 -21.49
N THR A 49 22.29 -15.37 -20.43
CA THR A 49 21.22 -14.58 -19.79
C THR A 49 21.65 -14.00 -18.45
N ALA A 50 22.67 -14.58 -17.81
CA ALA A 50 23.15 -14.18 -16.50
C ALA A 50 24.67 -14.29 -16.39
N LEU A 51 25.26 -13.45 -15.54
CA LEU A 51 26.68 -13.39 -15.26
C LEU A 51 26.91 -13.28 -13.75
N ALA A 52 27.92 -13.98 -13.24
CA ALA A 52 28.25 -14.02 -11.82
C ALA A 52 29.74 -13.77 -11.60
N SER A 53 30.05 -12.95 -10.60
CA SER A 53 31.39 -12.74 -10.06
C SER A 53 31.89 -13.93 -9.24
N GLU A 54 33.20 -14.03 -9.07
CA GLU A 54 33.83 -15.04 -8.21
C GLU A 54 33.32 -14.95 -6.75
N ASP A 55 32.97 -13.74 -6.30
CA ASP A 55 32.44 -13.47 -4.96
C ASP A 55 30.94 -13.78 -4.81
N GLY A 56 30.30 -14.28 -5.88
CA GLY A 56 28.91 -14.76 -5.87
C GLY A 56 27.84 -13.70 -6.16
N ALA A 57 28.22 -12.43 -6.34
CA ALA A 57 27.28 -11.42 -6.85
C ALA A 57 27.00 -11.66 -8.33
N ALA A 58 25.73 -11.59 -8.73
CA ALA A 58 25.29 -11.91 -10.08
C ALA A 58 24.25 -10.93 -10.61
N ILE A 59 24.06 -10.94 -11.92
CA ILE A 59 23.01 -10.22 -12.63
C ILE A 59 22.40 -11.12 -13.70
N ASP A 60 21.07 -11.18 -13.72
CA ASP A 60 20.26 -11.85 -14.73
C ASP A 60 19.54 -10.81 -15.59
N PHE A 61 19.88 -10.79 -16.87
CA PHE A 61 19.31 -9.93 -17.90
C PHE A 61 18.16 -10.58 -18.67
N GLY A 62 17.89 -11.87 -18.48
CA GLY A 62 16.95 -12.61 -19.31
C GLY A 62 17.35 -12.54 -20.78
N CYS A 63 16.45 -12.05 -21.65
CA CYS A 63 16.71 -11.88 -23.07
C CYS A 63 17.27 -10.49 -23.45
N LEU A 64 17.64 -9.65 -22.48
CA LEU A 64 18.05 -8.26 -22.73
C LEU A 64 19.53 -8.10 -23.05
N LEU A 65 20.34 -9.11 -22.76
CA LEU A 65 21.79 -9.08 -22.89
C LEU A 65 22.22 -9.39 -24.32
N GLU A 66 23.07 -8.54 -24.90
CA GLU A 66 23.57 -8.71 -26.27
C GLU A 66 24.99 -9.28 -26.28
N ALA A 67 25.27 -10.20 -27.19
CA ALA A 67 26.58 -10.82 -27.32
C ALA A 67 27.66 -9.77 -27.65
N GLY A 68 28.82 -9.88 -27.01
CA GLY A 68 29.94 -8.94 -27.16
C GLY A 68 29.84 -7.67 -26.32
N GLU A 69 28.75 -7.49 -25.57
CA GLU A 69 28.63 -6.43 -24.59
C GLU A 69 29.59 -6.66 -23.41
N GLU A 70 30.10 -5.58 -22.81
CA GLU A 70 30.93 -5.67 -21.60
C GLU A 70 30.11 -5.33 -20.36
N LEU A 71 30.13 -6.23 -19.38
CA LEU A 71 29.59 -6.06 -18.04
C LEU A 71 30.74 -5.96 -17.05
N THR A 72 30.66 -5.03 -16.10
CA THR A 72 31.54 -4.98 -14.95
C THR A 72 30.75 -5.19 -13.66
N ILE A 73 31.21 -6.12 -12.84
CA ILE A 73 30.76 -6.31 -11.45
C ILE A 73 31.94 -5.99 -10.56
N GLN A 74 31.77 -5.02 -9.68
CA GLN A 74 32.83 -4.56 -8.80
C GLN A 74 32.37 -4.62 -7.35
N LYS A 75 33.13 -5.32 -6.51
CA LYS A 75 32.89 -5.26 -5.07
C LYS A 75 33.29 -3.89 -4.53
N VAL A 76 32.43 -3.36 -3.66
CA VAL A 76 32.56 -2.04 -3.10
C VAL A 76 32.61 -2.16 -1.58
N SER A 77 33.42 -1.31 -0.93
CA SER A 77 33.45 -1.16 0.52
C SER A 77 32.95 0.23 0.90
N PRO A 78 31.64 0.38 1.15
CA PRO A 78 31.07 1.63 1.63
C PRO A 78 31.67 2.03 2.98
N ALA A 79 31.62 3.32 3.30
CA ALA A 79 31.98 3.74 4.65
C ALA A 79 31.00 3.12 5.67
N SER A 80 31.53 2.69 6.82
CA SER A 80 30.69 2.19 7.92
C SER A 80 29.74 3.29 8.37
N ILE A 81 28.45 2.96 8.45
CA ILE A 81 27.38 3.87 8.89
C ILE A 81 27.16 3.75 10.39
N ASP A 82 27.18 2.52 10.91
CA ASP A 82 27.06 2.16 12.32
C ASP A 82 27.81 0.84 12.55
N SER A 83 28.25 0.56 13.78
CA SER A 83 28.91 -0.70 14.15
C SER A 83 27.97 -1.90 14.11
N ASP A 84 26.66 -1.67 14.23
CA ASP A 84 25.61 -2.70 14.25
C ASP A 84 25.12 -3.06 12.83
N VAL A 85 25.71 -2.45 11.79
CA VAL A 85 25.31 -2.60 10.38
C VAL A 85 26.48 -3.11 9.55
N GLU A 86 26.32 -4.29 8.98
CA GLU A 86 27.20 -4.85 7.97
C GLU A 86 26.65 -4.54 6.57
N ILE A 87 27.52 -4.12 5.64
CA ILE A 87 27.12 -3.72 4.29
C ILE A 87 27.89 -4.53 3.26
N TYR A 88 27.17 -5.29 2.44
CA TYR A 88 27.69 -6.05 1.31
C TYR A 88 27.31 -5.31 0.03
N ALA A 89 28.26 -4.64 -0.63
CA ALA A 89 27.94 -3.76 -1.77
C ALA A 89 28.70 -4.13 -3.04
N TYR A 90 28.01 -3.98 -4.16
CA TYR A 90 28.53 -4.21 -5.50
C TYR A 90 28.06 -3.12 -6.46
N ASP A 91 28.98 -2.64 -7.29
CA ASP A 91 28.71 -1.73 -8.39
C ASP A 91 28.57 -2.53 -9.69
N PHE A 92 27.45 -2.33 -10.36
CA PHE A 92 27.12 -3.00 -11.62
C PHE A 92 27.16 -1.98 -12.74
N LYS A 93 27.88 -2.28 -13.84
CA LYS A 93 27.99 -1.39 -14.99
C LYS A 93 27.92 -2.16 -16.29
N LEU A 94 27.08 -1.67 -17.19
CA LEU A 94 26.97 -2.18 -18.55
C LEU A 94 27.57 -1.16 -19.52
N SER A 95 28.38 -1.63 -20.47
CA SER A 95 29.09 -0.76 -21.42
C SER A 95 28.18 0.10 -22.30
N SER A 96 26.96 -0.37 -22.58
CA SER A 96 25.92 0.37 -23.30
C SER A 96 25.14 1.37 -22.42
N GLY A 97 25.35 1.34 -21.09
CA GLY A 97 24.69 2.21 -20.13
C GLY A 97 23.71 1.45 -19.23
N GLN A 98 22.43 1.70 -19.41
CA GLN A 98 21.34 1.15 -18.60
C GLN A 98 20.62 0.03 -19.35
N PRO A 99 20.09 -0.98 -18.65
CA PRO A 99 19.33 -2.05 -19.30
C PRO A 99 18.04 -1.50 -19.90
N GLU A 100 17.57 -2.11 -20.99
CA GLU A 100 16.34 -1.69 -21.68
C GLU A 100 15.05 -2.19 -20.99
N GLY A 101 15.20 -2.95 -19.91
CA GLY A 101 14.12 -3.56 -19.13
C GLY A 101 14.60 -3.95 -17.74
N VAL A 102 13.77 -4.70 -17.02
CA VAL A 102 14.08 -5.08 -15.64
C VAL A 102 15.07 -6.24 -15.64
N VAL A 103 16.09 -6.12 -14.79
CA VAL A 103 17.09 -7.13 -14.49
C VAL A 103 16.98 -7.56 -13.02
N GLU A 104 17.50 -8.74 -12.72
CA GLU A 104 17.59 -9.24 -11.35
C GLU A 104 19.05 -9.27 -10.89
N LEU A 105 19.36 -8.58 -9.81
CA LEU A 105 20.66 -8.63 -9.16
C LEU A 105 20.61 -9.62 -8.00
N THR A 106 21.64 -10.42 -7.84
CA THR A 106 21.83 -11.29 -6.67
C THR A 106 23.04 -10.80 -5.90
N ILE A 107 22.85 -10.48 -4.62
CA ILE A 107 23.95 -10.08 -3.73
C ILE A 107 24.03 -11.07 -2.56
N PRO A 108 25.15 -11.78 -2.40
CA PRO A 108 25.36 -12.66 -1.26
C PRO A 108 25.67 -11.86 0.01
N TYR A 109 25.27 -12.40 1.16
CA TYR A 109 25.61 -11.88 2.48
C TYR A 109 26.07 -13.00 3.42
N ASP A 110 26.66 -12.63 4.56
CA ASP A 110 26.98 -13.55 5.64
C ASP A 110 25.84 -13.56 6.66
N ASP A 111 25.20 -14.71 6.85
CA ASP A 111 24.11 -14.94 7.82
C ASP A 111 24.62 -15.07 9.26
N ALA A 112 25.94 -15.13 9.48
CA ALA A 112 26.52 -15.34 10.80
C ALA A 112 25.92 -14.42 11.87
N GLY A 113 25.33 -15.03 12.90
CA GLY A 113 24.70 -14.32 14.02
C GLY A 113 23.21 -13.99 13.82
N LEU A 114 22.57 -14.54 12.80
CA LEU A 114 21.12 -14.50 12.59
C LEU A 114 20.54 -15.92 12.62
N GLU A 115 19.36 -16.08 13.19
CA GLU A 115 18.53 -17.27 12.98
C GLU A 115 17.69 -17.07 11.70
N ALA A 116 17.30 -18.16 11.04
CA ALA A 116 16.63 -18.10 9.72
C ALA A 116 15.33 -17.27 9.70
N ASP A 117 14.58 -17.24 10.80
CA ASP A 117 13.37 -16.42 10.96
C ASP A 117 13.67 -14.94 11.26
N GLU A 118 14.85 -14.64 11.78
CA GLU A 118 15.34 -13.28 12.07
C GLU A 118 16.01 -12.62 10.85
N GLU A 119 16.53 -13.41 9.91
CA GLU A 119 17.17 -12.91 8.69
C GLU A 119 16.26 -12.01 7.87
N ILE A 120 15.01 -12.41 7.66
CA ILE A 120 14.02 -11.63 6.88
C ILE A 120 13.77 -10.25 7.52
N LEU A 121 13.93 -10.13 8.84
CA LEU A 121 13.76 -8.88 9.58
C LEU A 121 15.05 -8.05 9.69
N SER A 122 16.21 -8.66 9.42
CA SER A 122 17.53 -8.09 9.66
C SER A 122 18.28 -7.74 8.38
N VAL A 123 17.86 -8.29 7.25
CA VAL A 123 18.55 -8.20 5.96
C VAL A 123 17.72 -7.37 4.99
N ARG A 124 18.36 -6.42 4.29
CA ARG A 124 17.68 -5.51 3.39
C ARG A 124 18.49 -5.13 2.15
N GLY A 125 17.86 -5.16 0.98
CA GLY A 125 18.41 -4.57 -0.24
C GLY A 125 18.32 -3.05 -0.24
N LYS A 126 19.38 -2.38 -0.72
CA LYS A 126 19.43 -0.92 -0.96
C LYS A 126 20.23 -0.59 -2.22
N TYR A 127 20.02 0.60 -2.78
CA TYR A 127 20.92 1.18 -3.78
C TYR A 127 21.47 2.52 -3.31
N LEU A 128 22.67 2.87 -3.78
CA LEU A 128 23.27 4.15 -3.52
C LEU A 128 22.81 5.14 -4.58
N ASN A 129 21.98 6.10 -4.19
CA ASN A 129 21.56 7.17 -5.09
C ASN A 129 22.76 8.11 -5.32
N GLU A 130 23.20 8.19 -6.57
CA GLU A 130 24.39 8.97 -6.95
C GLU A 130 24.19 10.49 -6.84
N GLU A 131 22.96 10.99 -6.86
CA GLU A 131 22.65 12.41 -6.71
C GLU A 131 22.63 12.82 -5.24
N THR A 132 21.94 12.05 -4.40
CA THR A 132 21.76 12.36 -2.97
C THR A 132 22.92 11.84 -2.11
N LYS A 133 23.71 10.91 -2.65
CA LYS A 133 24.73 10.13 -1.93
C LYS A 133 24.17 9.42 -0.70
N GLN A 134 22.88 9.07 -0.74
CA GLN A 134 22.18 8.32 0.31
C GLN A 134 21.84 6.92 -0.17
N TRP A 135 21.78 5.99 0.78
CA TRP A 135 21.26 4.66 0.52
C TRP A 135 19.74 4.71 0.55
N GLU A 136 19.13 4.32 -0.56
CA GLU A 136 17.70 4.31 -0.77
C GLU A 136 17.19 2.87 -0.94
N ASP A 137 15.90 2.71 -0.71
CA ASP A 137 15.24 1.42 -0.68
C ASP A 137 14.98 0.91 -2.10
N VAL A 138 15.07 -0.40 -2.29
CA VAL A 138 14.88 -1.07 -3.58
C VAL A 138 13.87 -2.20 -3.46
N LEU A 139 13.50 -2.77 -4.62
CA LEU A 139 12.64 -3.95 -4.67
C LEU A 139 13.47 -5.21 -4.38
N TYR A 140 13.21 -5.94 -3.29
CA TYR A 140 14.04 -7.11 -2.95
C TYR A 140 13.33 -8.28 -2.24
N THR A 141 13.82 -9.50 -2.45
CA THR A 141 13.49 -10.68 -1.64
C THR A 141 14.74 -11.23 -0.97
N VAL A 142 14.56 -11.84 0.21
CA VAL A 142 15.64 -12.50 0.95
C VAL A 142 15.47 -14.01 0.77
N ASP A 143 16.48 -14.64 0.20
CA ASP A 143 16.65 -16.10 0.17
C ASP A 143 17.60 -16.48 1.31
N ALA A 144 17.00 -16.75 2.47
CA ALA A 144 17.73 -17.17 3.67
C ALA A 144 18.28 -18.60 3.56
N GLU A 145 17.81 -19.43 2.61
CA GLU A 145 18.39 -20.77 2.41
C GLU A 145 19.72 -20.69 1.65
N ALA A 146 19.84 -19.71 0.74
CA ALA A 146 21.03 -19.50 -0.07
C ALA A 146 21.91 -18.31 0.37
N ASN A 147 21.54 -17.61 1.46
CA ASN A 147 22.18 -16.40 1.97
C ASN A 147 22.35 -15.32 0.90
N LYS A 148 21.27 -15.07 0.17
CA LYS A 148 21.23 -14.15 -0.98
C LYS A 148 20.06 -13.19 -0.88
N VAL A 149 20.30 -11.97 -1.37
CA VAL A 149 19.23 -11.02 -1.65
C VAL A 149 19.09 -10.87 -3.15
N HIS A 150 17.85 -11.02 -3.61
CA HIS A 150 17.45 -10.81 -5.00
C HIS A 150 16.86 -9.41 -5.11
N ILE A 151 17.40 -8.58 -5.98
CA ILE A 151 16.97 -7.19 -6.20
C ILE A 151 16.49 -7.05 -7.63
N LEU A 152 15.25 -6.61 -7.83
CA LEU A 152 14.74 -6.26 -9.16
C LEU A 152 14.95 -4.78 -9.42
N THR A 153 15.46 -4.45 -10.61
CA THR A 153 15.72 -3.06 -10.99
C THR A 153 15.74 -2.85 -12.50
N ASP A 154 15.42 -1.64 -12.93
CA ASP A 154 15.51 -1.16 -14.31
C ASP A 154 16.77 -0.30 -14.55
N HIS A 155 17.64 -0.17 -13.55
CA HIS A 155 18.87 0.59 -13.67
C HIS A 155 20.03 -0.01 -12.87
N LEU A 156 21.24 0.16 -13.38
CA LEU A 156 22.50 -0.27 -12.80
C LEU A 156 23.20 0.90 -12.11
N SER A 157 23.70 0.61 -10.93
CA SER A 157 24.40 1.52 -10.02
C SER A 157 25.11 0.66 -8.95
N THR A 158 25.47 1.27 -7.82
CA THR A 158 25.92 0.53 -6.64
C THR A 158 24.73 0.06 -5.82
N TYR A 159 24.60 -1.24 -5.65
CA TYR A 159 23.61 -1.90 -4.81
C TYR A 159 24.26 -2.53 -3.60
N SER A 160 23.48 -2.75 -2.54
CA SER A 160 23.97 -3.40 -1.34
C SER A 160 22.91 -4.20 -0.60
N VAL A 161 23.42 -5.06 0.27
CA VAL A 161 22.67 -5.72 1.33
C VAL A 161 23.14 -5.16 2.67
N PHE A 162 22.19 -4.61 3.42
CA PHE A 162 22.38 -4.17 4.79
C PHE A 162 21.94 -5.31 5.71
N LYS A 163 22.83 -5.74 6.59
CA LYS A 163 22.54 -6.66 7.69
C LYS A 163 22.61 -5.91 9.01
N VAL A 164 21.48 -5.82 9.71
CA VAL A 164 21.33 -5.07 10.95
C VAL A 164 21.11 -6.05 12.11
N THR A 165 22.15 -6.25 12.89
CA THR A 165 22.15 -7.24 13.98
C THR A 165 21.41 -6.74 15.23
N ASN A 166 21.32 -5.42 15.42
CA ASN A 166 20.62 -4.82 16.54
C ASN A 166 19.13 -4.63 16.23
N ALA A 167 18.30 -5.51 16.80
CA ALA A 167 16.84 -5.47 16.65
C ALA A 167 16.20 -4.11 16.96
N GLY A 168 16.74 -3.38 17.97
CA GLY A 168 16.20 -2.08 18.38
C GLY A 168 16.51 -0.93 17.42
N LYS A 169 17.48 -1.11 16.51
CA LYS A 169 17.86 -0.12 15.48
C LYS A 169 17.35 -0.47 14.09
N ARG A 170 16.65 -1.60 13.93
CA ARG A 170 16.20 -2.06 12.60
C ARG A 170 15.41 -0.97 11.88
N SER A 171 14.45 -0.33 12.54
CA SER A 171 13.62 0.73 11.95
C SER A 171 14.40 1.96 11.46
N GLU A 172 15.65 2.16 11.92
CA GLU A 172 16.51 3.25 11.46
C GLU A 172 17.14 2.98 10.07
N TYR A 173 17.30 1.70 9.71
CA TYR A 173 18.01 1.28 8.49
C TYR A 173 17.13 0.41 7.55
N ILE A 174 16.20 -0.32 8.13
CA ILE A 174 15.24 -1.23 7.53
C ILE A 174 13.86 -0.60 7.72
N SER A 175 13.19 -0.26 6.63
CA SER A 175 11.80 0.15 6.71
C SER A 175 11.00 -1.08 7.07
N ASP A 176 10.12 -0.93 8.05
CA ASP A 176 9.24 -2.00 8.53
C ASP A 176 8.34 -2.57 7.41
N VAL A 177 8.26 -1.90 6.27
CA VAL A 177 7.59 -2.36 5.07
C VAL A 177 8.62 -2.85 4.05
N ASN A 178 8.98 -4.14 4.08
CA ASN A 178 9.57 -4.77 2.90
C ASN A 178 8.44 -5.05 1.91
N VAL A 179 8.10 -4.06 1.10
CA VAL A 179 7.00 -4.09 0.10
C VAL A 179 7.16 -5.15 -0.99
N TYR A 180 8.18 -6.01 -0.92
CA TYR A 180 8.60 -6.99 -1.92
C TYR A 180 8.59 -8.43 -1.40
N ALA A 181 8.55 -8.63 -0.08
CA ALA A 181 8.33 -9.96 0.47
C ALA A 181 6.97 -10.51 0.01
N ALA A 182 6.94 -11.82 -0.27
CA ALA A 182 5.71 -12.53 -0.60
C ALA A 182 4.88 -12.69 0.66
N TYR A 183 3.92 -11.78 0.86
CA TYR A 183 3.01 -11.83 2.01
C TYR A 183 1.78 -12.71 1.78
N MET A 184 1.65 -13.35 0.63
CA MET A 184 0.51 -14.23 0.33
C MET A 184 0.95 -15.45 -0.47
N THR A 185 0.37 -16.60 -0.17
CA THR A 185 0.41 -17.75 -1.08
C THR A 185 -0.54 -17.53 -2.26
N THR A 186 -0.29 -18.18 -3.40
CA THR A 186 -1.19 -18.20 -4.57
C THR A 186 -2.64 -18.49 -4.18
N LYS A 187 -2.85 -19.46 -3.27
CA LYS A 187 -4.18 -19.86 -2.81
C LYS A 187 -4.88 -18.75 -2.02
N GLN A 188 -4.14 -18.01 -1.18
CA GLN A 188 -4.69 -16.87 -0.45
C GLN A 188 -5.05 -15.74 -1.41
N ALA A 189 -4.18 -15.43 -2.38
CA ALA A 189 -4.44 -14.44 -3.42
C ALA A 189 -5.69 -14.79 -4.24
N GLU A 190 -5.82 -16.05 -4.68
CA GLU A 190 -6.99 -16.52 -5.42
C GLU A 190 -8.28 -16.39 -4.62
N GLN A 191 -8.27 -16.80 -3.34
CA GLN A 191 -9.44 -16.71 -2.49
C GLN A 191 -9.86 -15.26 -2.25
N LEU A 192 -8.90 -14.37 -1.98
CA LEU A 192 -9.16 -12.95 -1.77
C LEU A 192 -9.79 -12.30 -3.02
N LEU A 193 -9.21 -12.54 -4.19
CA LEU A 193 -9.72 -11.99 -5.44
C LEU A 193 -11.09 -12.57 -5.83
N LYS A 194 -11.36 -13.84 -5.52
CA LYS A 194 -12.70 -14.43 -5.65
C LYS A 194 -13.71 -13.73 -4.76
N THR A 195 -13.38 -13.52 -3.49
CA THR A 195 -14.24 -12.78 -2.55
C THR A 195 -14.51 -11.36 -3.06
N TYR A 196 -13.49 -10.66 -3.57
CA TYR A 196 -13.66 -9.37 -4.22
C TYR A 196 -14.57 -9.46 -5.46
N ALA A 197 -14.41 -10.49 -6.29
CA ALA A 197 -15.21 -10.69 -7.50
C ALA A 197 -16.69 -11.03 -7.21
N GLU A 198 -16.97 -11.71 -6.11
CA GLU A 198 -18.32 -12.12 -5.74
C GLU A 198 -19.16 -11.00 -5.13
N GLN A 199 -18.51 -10.00 -4.49
CA GLN A 199 -19.18 -8.85 -3.86
C GLN A 199 -20.32 -9.27 -2.89
N GLY A 200 -20.15 -10.38 -2.17
CA GLY A 200 -21.10 -10.83 -1.13
C GLY A 200 -21.22 -9.84 0.03
N VAL A 201 -22.21 -10.00 0.93
CA VAL A 201 -22.55 -8.99 1.96
C VAL A 201 -21.36 -8.50 2.81
N SER A 202 -20.41 -9.38 3.14
CA SER A 202 -19.21 -9.09 3.95
C SER A 202 -17.92 -8.95 3.14
N TRP A 203 -18.00 -8.86 1.80
CA TRP A 203 -16.83 -9.01 0.92
C TRP A 203 -15.65 -8.10 1.29
N GLN A 204 -15.92 -6.86 1.70
CA GLN A 204 -14.88 -5.90 2.02
C GLN A 204 -14.17 -6.27 3.32
N GLU A 205 -14.91 -6.65 4.36
CA GLU A 205 -14.34 -7.13 5.62
C GLU A 205 -13.53 -8.41 5.42
N ASP A 206 -14.02 -9.31 4.57
CA ASP A 206 -13.34 -10.58 4.26
C ASP A 206 -12.03 -10.34 3.49
N VAL A 207 -12.02 -9.42 2.52
CA VAL A 207 -10.81 -9.02 1.78
C VAL A 207 -9.78 -8.38 2.72
N ILE A 208 -10.21 -7.43 3.56
CA ILE A 208 -9.34 -6.77 4.54
C ILE A 208 -8.77 -7.80 5.52
N SER A 209 -9.61 -8.70 6.02
CA SER A 209 -9.19 -9.76 6.95
C SER A 209 -8.16 -10.69 6.34
N ALA A 210 -8.37 -11.11 5.10
CA ALA A 210 -7.43 -11.96 4.37
C ALA A 210 -6.08 -11.25 4.17
N PHE A 211 -6.11 -9.96 3.79
CA PHE A 211 -4.91 -9.14 3.67
C PHE A 211 -4.14 -9.04 4.99
N LEU A 212 -4.80 -8.63 6.07
CA LEU A 212 -4.16 -8.44 7.37
C LEU A 212 -3.60 -9.74 7.93
N ASN A 213 -4.31 -10.86 7.80
CA ASN A 213 -3.81 -12.16 8.25
C ASN A 213 -2.51 -12.55 7.54
N ALA A 214 -2.43 -12.29 6.23
CA ALA A 214 -1.27 -12.63 5.41
C ALA A 214 -0.08 -11.67 5.68
N ASN A 215 -0.36 -10.45 6.11
CA ASN A 215 0.62 -9.40 6.41
C ASN A 215 0.79 -9.15 7.92
N SER A 216 0.35 -10.09 8.77
CA SER A 216 0.29 -9.91 10.23
C SER A 216 1.65 -9.79 10.91
N SER A 217 2.73 -10.19 10.22
CA SER A 217 4.10 -9.99 10.66
C SER A 217 4.57 -8.54 10.54
N LEU A 218 3.87 -7.69 9.77
CA LEU A 218 4.22 -6.27 9.64
C LEU A 218 3.87 -5.55 10.95
N PRO A 219 4.83 -4.82 11.57
CA PRO A 219 4.59 -4.11 12.83
C PRO A 219 3.39 -3.16 12.81
N MET A 220 3.06 -2.59 11.65
CA MET A 220 1.89 -1.71 11.47
C MET A 220 0.53 -2.43 11.55
N PHE A 221 0.49 -3.77 11.43
CA PHE A 221 -0.74 -4.55 11.46
C PHE A 221 -0.81 -5.55 12.61
N ALA A 222 0.28 -5.71 13.37
CA ALA A 222 0.48 -6.86 14.24
C ALA A 222 -0.59 -7.01 15.34
N GLU A 223 -1.33 -5.97 15.74
CA GLU A 223 -2.09 -6.03 17.02
C GLU A 223 -3.42 -5.27 17.13
N THR A 224 -4.05 -4.87 16.03
CA THR A 224 -5.40 -4.27 16.07
C THR A 224 -6.45 -5.33 15.74
N ASN A 225 -7.50 -5.47 16.56
CA ASN A 225 -8.61 -6.37 16.19
C ASN A 225 -9.29 -5.82 14.92
N ILE A 226 -9.54 -6.68 13.94
CA ILE A 226 -9.97 -6.27 12.59
C ILE A 226 -11.23 -5.38 12.61
N PRO A 227 -12.28 -5.68 13.41
CA PRO A 227 -13.46 -4.81 13.47
C PRO A 227 -13.17 -3.40 14.00
N ALA A 228 -12.30 -3.26 15.01
CA ALA A 228 -11.90 -1.95 15.52
C ALA A 228 -11.00 -1.21 14.52
N LEU A 229 -10.20 -1.92 13.73
CA LEU A 229 -9.37 -1.33 12.69
C LEU A 229 -10.22 -0.81 11.52
N VAL A 230 -11.18 -1.61 11.03
CA VAL A 230 -12.08 -1.23 9.94
C VAL A 230 -12.96 -0.04 10.34
N SER A 231 -13.50 -0.03 11.56
CA SER A 231 -14.31 1.08 12.07
C SER A 231 -13.48 2.24 12.65
N LEU A 232 -12.16 2.08 12.73
CA LEU A 232 -11.24 2.93 13.50
C LEU A 232 -11.79 3.26 14.91
N GLY A 233 -12.40 2.26 15.56
CA GLY A 233 -13.04 2.37 16.87
C GLY A 233 -14.25 3.33 16.92
N GLY A 234 -14.79 3.75 15.78
CA GLY A 234 -15.80 4.80 15.66
C GLY A 234 -15.25 6.20 15.97
N ALA A 235 -13.93 6.38 15.95
CA ALA A 235 -13.29 7.62 16.37
C ALA A 235 -13.24 8.70 15.28
N TYR A 236 -13.35 8.37 14.00
CA TYR A 236 -12.99 9.29 12.91
C TYR A 236 -14.10 9.58 11.89
N ASP A 237 -15.35 9.24 12.21
CA ASP A 237 -16.50 9.30 11.29
C ASP A 237 -16.17 8.70 9.89
N ASP A 238 -17.03 8.93 8.90
CA ASP A 238 -16.83 8.41 7.54
C ASP A 238 -15.64 9.08 6.80
N MET A 239 -15.14 10.23 7.29
CA MET A 239 -14.04 10.99 6.67
C MET A 239 -12.76 10.16 6.51
N ILE A 240 -12.50 9.24 7.44
CA ILE A 240 -11.28 8.42 7.46
C ILE A 240 -11.62 6.94 7.39
N THR A 241 -12.71 6.51 8.02
CA THR A 241 -13.11 5.09 8.09
C THR A 241 -13.27 4.48 6.70
N GLU A 242 -14.03 5.14 5.81
CA GLU A 242 -14.22 4.65 4.43
C GLU A 242 -12.91 4.70 3.61
N PRO A 243 -12.17 5.83 3.56
CA PRO A 243 -10.88 5.86 2.86
C PRO A 243 -9.86 4.83 3.37
N PHE A 244 -9.83 4.57 4.68
CA PHE A 244 -8.92 3.60 5.29
C PHE A 244 -9.31 2.16 4.92
N GLY A 245 -10.60 1.82 5.02
CA GLY A 245 -11.13 0.53 4.57
C GLY A 245 -10.89 0.30 3.07
N ASN A 246 -11.07 1.33 2.26
CA ASN A 246 -10.73 1.29 0.83
C ASN A 246 -9.22 1.04 0.63
N ALA A 247 -8.34 1.79 1.30
CA ALA A 247 -6.89 1.59 1.19
C ALA A 247 -6.45 0.15 1.55
N LEU A 248 -7.00 -0.45 2.61
CA LEU A 248 -6.72 -1.84 2.96
C LEU A 248 -7.27 -2.84 1.92
N THR A 249 -8.43 -2.54 1.34
CA THR A 249 -9.01 -3.34 0.24
C THR A 249 -8.09 -3.32 -0.98
N VAL A 250 -7.60 -2.13 -1.35
CA VAL A 250 -6.66 -1.94 -2.46
C VAL A 250 -5.39 -2.72 -2.22
N LEU A 251 -4.80 -2.61 -1.02
CA LEU A 251 -3.59 -3.34 -0.69
C LEU A 251 -3.78 -4.86 -0.75
N GLY A 252 -4.93 -5.37 -0.31
CA GLY A 252 -5.28 -6.79 -0.47
C GLY A 252 -5.28 -7.24 -1.92
N ILE A 253 -5.89 -6.45 -2.80
CA ILE A 253 -5.99 -6.72 -4.23
C ILE A 253 -4.63 -6.58 -4.92
N ALA A 254 -3.90 -5.49 -4.68
CA ALA A 254 -2.57 -5.23 -5.22
C ALA A 254 -1.58 -6.32 -4.80
N THR A 255 -1.63 -6.75 -3.54
CA THR A 255 -0.82 -7.87 -3.02
C THR A 255 -1.17 -9.18 -3.71
N SER A 256 -2.45 -9.45 -3.94
CA SER A 256 -2.90 -10.67 -4.64
C SER A 256 -2.49 -10.68 -6.12
N CYS A 257 -2.64 -9.54 -6.80
CA CYS A 257 -2.21 -9.37 -8.20
C CYS A 257 -0.70 -9.52 -8.34
N THR A 258 0.05 -8.92 -7.41
CA THR A 258 1.51 -9.07 -7.31
C THR A 258 1.91 -10.53 -7.12
N GLN A 259 1.18 -11.30 -6.30
CA GLN A 259 1.44 -12.72 -6.12
C GLN A 259 1.24 -13.52 -7.41
N PHE A 260 0.19 -13.24 -8.18
CA PHE A 260 -0.02 -13.89 -9.49
C PHE A 260 1.05 -13.50 -10.52
N ALA A 261 1.50 -12.25 -10.51
CA ALA A 261 2.62 -11.82 -11.36
C ALA A 261 3.94 -12.50 -10.95
N TYR A 262 4.19 -12.65 -9.64
CA TYR A 262 5.32 -13.43 -9.10
C TYR A 262 5.25 -14.90 -9.57
N ASP A 263 4.08 -15.53 -9.46
CA ASP A 263 3.88 -16.92 -9.86
C ASP A 263 4.06 -17.09 -11.38
N ALA A 264 3.57 -16.14 -12.18
CA ALA A 264 3.79 -16.12 -13.62
C ALA A 264 5.28 -16.01 -13.97
N TYR A 265 6.02 -15.12 -13.31
CA TYR A 265 7.45 -14.93 -13.52
C TYR A 265 8.29 -16.15 -13.11
N ASN A 266 8.11 -16.64 -11.88
CA ASN A 266 8.99 -17.68 -11.33
C ASN A 266 8.59 -19.10 -11.73
N ASN A 267 7.29 -19.35 -11.87
CA ASN A 267 6.76 -20.71 -12.03
C ASN A 267 6.03 -20.90 -13.36
N GLY A 268 5.62 -19.83 -14.04
CA GLY A 268 4.57 -19.84 -15.07
C GLY A 268 4.76 -20.88 -16.18
N LEU A 269 5.95 -20.95 -16.78
CA LEU A 269 6.25 -21.87 -17.88
C LEU A 269 6.40 -23.34 -17.43
N THR A 270 6.58 -23.58 -16.13
CA THR A 270 6.71 -24.92 -15.54
C THR A 270 5.43 -25.37 -14.80
N SER A 271 4.49 -24.45 -14.59
CA SER A 271 3.22 -24.68 -13.93
C SER A 271 2.24 -25.38 -14.86
N LYS A 272 1.34 -26.20 -14.28
CA LYS A 272 0.28 -26.86 -15.08
C LYS A 272 -0.63 -25.78 -15.66
N GLU A 273 -0.78 -25.76 -16.98
CA GLU A 273 -1.63 -24.85 -17.78
C GLU A 273 -2.98 -24.49 -17.12
N THR A 274 -3.67 -25.48 -16.54
CA THR A 274 -4.95 -25.29 -15.83
C THR A 274 -4.87 -24.24 -14.70
N SER A 275 -3.74 -24.12 -14.01
CA SER A 275 -3.54 -23.15 -12.94
C SER A 275 -3.46 -21.72 -13.48
N ILE A 276 -2.75 -21.51 -14.60
CA ILE A 276 -2.59 -20.20 -15.23
C ILE A 276 -3.91 -19.72 -15.82
N SER A 277 -4.64 -20.60 -16.51
CA SER A 277 -5.99 -20.29 -17.02
C SER A 277 -6.96 -19.95 -15.89
N GLY A 278 -6.85 -20.64 -14.74
CA GLY A 278 -7.59 -20.32 -13.51
C GLY A 278 -7.27 -18.94 -12.96
N MET A 279 -5.98 -18.59 -12.83
CA MET A 279 -5.52 -17.26 -12.40
C MET A 279 -6.04 -16.16 -13.33
N LYS A 280 -5.92 -16.35 -14.65
CA LYS A 280 -6.40 -15.41 -15.67
C LYS A 280 -7.91 -15.19 -15.56
N THR A 281 -8.66 -16.26 -15.33
CA THR A 281 -10.12 -16.19 -15.12
C THR A 281 -10.47 -15.36 -13.89
N VAL A 282 -9.79 -15.59 -12.76
CA VAL A 282 -10.02 -14.82 -11.52
C VAL A 282 -9.69 -13.33 -11.72
N LEU A 283 -8.56 -13.04 -12.39
CA LEU A 283 -8.17 -11.67 -12.72
C LEU A 283 -9.17 -10.99 -13.66
N ASN A 284 -9.71 -11.71 -14.65
CA ASN A 284 -10.74 -11.16 -15.55
C ASN A 284 -12.02 -10.78 -14.80
N LEU A 285 -12.46 -11.62 -13.86
CA LEU A 285 -13.62 -11.31 -13.03
C LEU A 285 -13.39 -10.04 -12.20
N GLY A 286 -12.22 -9.91 -11.59
CA GLY A 286 -11.83 -8.71 -10.84
C GLY A 286 -11.73 -7.46 -11.72
N LEU A 287 -11.13 -7.56 -12.91
CA LEU A 287 -11.02 -6.46 -13.88
C LEU A 287 -12.37 -5.84 -14.24
N ASN A 288 -13.38 -6.67 -14.46
CA ASN A 288 -14.72 -6.19 -14.83
C ASN A 288 -15.33 -5.28 -13.74
N LEU A 289 -15.03 -5.55 -12.46
CA LEU A 289 -15.50 -4.75 -11.33
C LEU A 289 -14.62 -3.54 -11.04
N ALA A 290 -13.30 -3.69 -11.21
CA ALA A 290 -12.31 -2.64 -10.98
C ALA A 290 -12.49 -1.43 -11.90
N SER A 291 -13.24 -1.57 -13.01
CA SER A 291 -13.62 -0.46 -13.89
C SER A 291 -14.31 0.71 -13.16
N SER A 292 -14.91 0.46 -12.00
CA SER A 292 -15.54 1.48 -11.13
C SER A 292 -14.56 2.23 -10.22
N GLN A 293 -13.35 1.71 -10.03
CA GLN A 293 -12.33 2.25 -9.12
C GLN A 293 -10.96 2.22 -9.79
N LYS A 294 -10.56 3.35 -10.39
CA LYS A 294 -9.33 3.47 -11.20
C LYS A 294 -8.07 2.97 -10.48
N TYR A 295 -7.98 3.14 -9.16
CA TYR A 295 -6.83 2.70 -8.37
C TYR A 295 -6.70 1.16 -8.28
N LEU A 296 -7.78 0.39 -8.43
CA LEU A 296 -7.73 -1.07 -8.49
C LEU A 296 -7.34 -1.58 -9.88
N LEU A 297 -7.74 -0.83 -10.91
CA LEU A 297 -7.63 -1.23 -12.29
C LEU A 297 -6.18 -1.52 -12.71
N ASP A 298 -5.24 -0.66 -12.28
CA ASP A 298 -3.83 -0.78 -12.65
C ASP A 298 -3.23 -2.12 -12.16
N SER A 299 -3.50 -2.50 -10.90
CA SER A 299 -3.00 -3.76 -10.32
C SER A 299 -3.51 -4.99 -11.09
N PHE A 300 -4.80 -5.01 -11.39
CA PHE A 300 -5.40 -6.11 -12.15
C PHE A 300 -4.90 -6.17 -13.60
N GLN A 301 -4.73 -5.02 -14.26
CA GLN A 301 -4.27 -4.95 -15.64
C GLN A 301 -2.88 -5.55 -15.79
N VAL A 302 -1.94 -5.13 -14.93
CA VAL A 302 -0.56 -5.62 -14.95
C VAL A 302 -0.50 -7.12 -14.72
N ALA A 303 -1.15 -7.62 -13.66
CA ALA A 303 -1.16 -9.06 -13.36
C ALA A 303 -1.87 -9.89 -14.43
N TYR A 304 -2.97 -9.39 -15.01
CA TYR A 304 -3.69 -10.09 -16.06
C TYR A 304 -2.85 -10.27 -17.32
N VAL A 305 -2.13 -9.22 -17.75
CA VAL A 305 -1.22 -9.35 -18.89
C VAL A 305 -0.08 -10.31 -18.54
N GLY A 306 0.52 -10.20 -17.34
CA GLY A 306 1.59 -11.11 -16.90
C GLY A 306 1.20 -12.59 -16.97
N VAL A 307 0.05 -12.96 -16.40
CA VAL A 307 -0.50 -14.32 -16.48
C VAL A 307 -0.90 -14.68 -17.92
N GLY A 308 -1.46 -13.74 -18.67
CA GLY A 308 -1.88 -13.94 -20.04
C GLY A 308 -0.73 -14.17 -21.03
N VAL A 309 0.44 -13.59 -20.79
CA VAL A 309 1.65 -13.82 -21.58
C VAL A 309 2.13 -15.26 -21.43
N ILE A 310 2.08 -15.80 -20.20
CA ILE A 310 2.37 -17.21 -19.96
C ILE A 310 1.32 -18.12 -20.61
N ASP A 311 0.04 -17.75 -20.51
CA ASP A 311 -1.06 -18.46 -21.18
C ASP A 311 -0.85 -18.51 -22.72
N ILE A 312 -0.39 -17.42 -23.33
CA ILE A 312 0.00 -17.38 -24.76
C ILE A 312 1.12 -18.38 -25.04
N ALA A 313 2.14 -18.44 -24.19
CA ALA A 313 3.28 -19.36 -24.35
C ALA A 313 2.89 -20.84 -24.19
N LEU A 314 1.90 -21.12 -23.33
CA LEU A 314 1.39 -22.46 -23.05
C LEU A 314 0.29 -22.91 -24.01
N THR A 315 -0.38 -21.98 -24.72
CA THR A 315 -1.56 -22.25 -25.55
C THR A 315 -1.31 -23.40 -26.53
N ASP A 316 -2.22 -24.40 -26.48
CA ASP A 316 -2.24 -25.66 -27.26
C ASP A 316 -1.43 -25.64 -28.56
N VAL A 317 -0.16 -25.91 -28.37
CA VAL A 317 0.78 -26.20 -29.43
C VAL A 317 0.51 -27.63 -29.90
N MET A 318 -0.32 -27.76 -30.91
CA MET A 318 -0.59 -29.06 -31.52
C MET A 318 0.52 -29.42 -32.51
N ASN A 319 1.28 -30.46 -32.17
CA ASN A 319 2.20 -31.11 -33.10
C ASN A 319 1.45 -32.11 -33.97
N PHE A 320 1.30 -31.77 -35.24
CA PHE A 320 0.66 -32.63 -36.24
C PHE A 320 1.69 -33.43 -37.02
N ALA A 321 1.37 -34.69 -37.32
CA ALA A 321 2.11 -35.43 -38.33
C ALA A 321 1.93 -34.74 -39.70
N ILE A 322 3.04 -34.37 -40.32
CA ILE A 322 3.05 -33.87 -41.70
C ILE A 322 3.10 -35.07 -42.63
N ASP A 323 2.13 -35.18 -43.55
CA ASP A 323 2.14 -36.22 -44.57
C ASP A 323 3.47 -36.18 -45.32
N THR A 324 4.13 -37.32 -45.51
CA THR A 324 5.41 -37.44 -46.25
C THR A 324 5.41 -36.72 -47.60
N LYS A 325 4.24 -36.64 -48.26
CA LYS A 325 4.08 -35.90 -49.52
C LYS A 325 4.41 -34.39 -49.41
N TYR A 326 4.28 -33.78 -48.23
CA TYR A 326 4.52 -32.35 -47.98
C TYR A 326 5.88 -32.06 -47.33
N GLU A 327 6.73 -33.06 -47.11
CA GLU A 327 8.08 -32.86 -46.56
C GLU A 327 8.89 -31.84 -47.37
N SER A 328 8.77 -31.86 -48.70
CA SER A 328 9.49 -30.91 -49.54
C SER A 328 9.05 -29.46 -49.36
N THR A 329 7.75 -29.23 -49.19
CA THR A 329 7.20 -27.91 -48.87
C THR A 329 7.53 -27.49 -47.45
N LYS A 330 7.51 -28.41 -46.47
CA LYS A 330 7.97 -28.11 -45.11
C LYS A 330 9.45 -27.70 -45.09
N ASN A 331 10.32 -28.39 -45.83
CA ASN A 331 11.73 -28.02 -45.90
C ASN A 331 11.93 -26.60 -46.48
N MET A 332 11.11 -26.21 -47.48
CA MET A 332 11.12 -24.83 -48.01
C MET A 332 10.60 -23.81 -46.98
N TYR A 333 9.53 -24.15 -46.26
CA TYR A 333 9.02 -23.34 -45.16
C TYR A 333 10.09 -23.13 -44.07
N ASP A 334 10.76 -24.20 -43.64
CA ASP A 334 11.83 -24.12 -42.63
C ASP A 334 13.02 -23.31 -43.14
N ALA A 335 13.37 -23.45 -44.43
CA ALA A 335 14.43 -22.67 -45.05
C ALA A 335 14.12 -21.17 -45.08
N TYR A 336 12.86 -20.79 -45.35
CA TYR A 336 12.42 -19.40 -45.29
C TYR A 336 12.76 -18.75 -43.95
N TYR A 337 12.39 -19.39 -42.83
CA TYR A 337 12.62 -18.86 -41.50
C TYR A 337 14.05 -19.06 -40.96
N ALA A 338 14.84 -19.93 -41.60
CA ALA A 338 16.27 -20.07 -41.27
C ALA A 338 17.10 -18.86 -41.76
N ARG A 339 16.60 -18.09 -42.73
CA ARG A 339 17.33 -16.94 -43.27
C ARG A 339 17.33 -15.74 -42.30
N PRO A 340 18.47 -15.05 -42.11
CA PRO A 340 18.60 -13.95 -41.15
C PRO A 340 17.58 -12.82 -41.32
N GLU A 341 17.18 -12.49 -42.55
CA GLU A 341 16.21 -11.43 -42.84
C GLU A 341 14.76 -11.79 -42.47
N ASN A 342 14.45 -13.08 -42.31
CA ASN A 342 13.12 -13.57 -41.92
C ASN A 342 13.09 -14.05 -40.46
N LYS A 343 14.23 -14.45 -39.90
CA LYS A 343 14.36 -14.84 -38.50
C LYS A 343 14.32 -13.60 -37.61
N ARG A 344 13.37 -13.54 -36.66
CA ARG A 344 13.32 -12.47 -35.67
C ARG A 344 14.11 -12.87 -34.42
N ARG A 345 14.96 -11.98 -33.90
CA ARG A 345 15.74 -12.25 -32.67
C ARG A 345 14.82 -12.22 -31.45
N VAL A 346 15.21 -12.93 -30.38
CA VAL A 346 14.44 -12.96 -29.12
C VAL A 346 14.21 -11.54 -28.57
N LYS A 347 15.24 -10.68 -28.62
CA LYS A 347 15.14 -9.28 -28.23
C LYS A 347 14.14 -8.48 -29.07
N ASP A 348 14.15 -8.65 -30.40
CA ASP A 348 13.21 -7.92 -31.26
C ASP A 348 11.74 -8.34 -30.99
N TRP A 349 11.50 -9.58 -30.53
CA TRP A 349 10.20 -10.01 -30.02
C TRP A 349 9.84 -9.35 -28.69
N TYR A 350 10.79 -9.31 -27.76
CA TYR A 350 10.63 -8.64 -26.47
C TYR A 350 10.26 -7.15 -26.67
N ASP A 351 11.02 -6.42 -27.49
CA ASP A 351 10.79 -4.99 -27.73
C ASP A 351 9.39 -4.74 -28.32
N LEU A 352 8.96 -5.60 -29.26
CA LEU A 352 7.62 -5.53 -29.83
C LEU A 352 6.54 -5.80 -28.78
N PHE A 353 6.70 -6.82 -27.94
CA PHE A 353 5.70 -7.21 -26.96
C PHE A 353 5.63 -6.21 -25.81
N LYS A 354 6.78 -5.72 -25.35
CA LYS A 354 6.87 -4.62 -24.39
C LYS A 354 6.15 -3.38 -24.91
N LYS A 355 6.40 -2.98 -26.15
CA LYS A 355 5.68 -1.88 -26.79
C LYS A 355 4.17 -2.11 -26.84
N ILE A 356 3.73 -3.30 -27.24
CA ILE A 356 2.29 -3.66 -27.24
C ILE A 356 1.71 -3.53 -25.83
N TYR A 357 2.41 -4.05 -24.82
CA TYR A 357 1.99 -3.92 -23.41
C TYR A 357 1.86 -2.46 -22.98
N GLU A 358 2.90 -1.64 -23.21
CA GLU A 358 2.93 -0.23 -22.82
C GLU A 358 1.85 0.60 -23.51
N GLU A 359 1.66 0.40 -24.82
CA GLU A 359 0.64 1.14 -25.61
C GLU A 359 -0.80 0.71 -25.27
N ASN A 360 -1.00 -0.45 -24.62
CA ASN A 360 -2.32 -1.03 -24.36
C ASN A 360 -2.53 -1.34 -22.87
N LYS A 361 -1.82 -0.68 -21.93
CA LYS A 361 -1.96 -0.91 -20.48
C LYS A 361 -3.41 -0.91 -20.00
N SER A 362 -4.22 0.02 -20.52
CA SER A 362 -5.64 0.16 -20.15
C SER A 362 -6.58 -0.87 -20.79
N ALA A 363 -6.10 -1.68 -21.74
CA ALA A 363 -6.85 -2.66 -22.50
C ALA A 363 -6.07 -3.99 -22.55
N PRO A 364 -5.95 -4.70 -21.41
CA PRO A 364 -5.02 -5.82 -21.26
C PRO A 364 -5.36 -6.99 -22.19
N GLN A 365 -6.66 -7.24 -22.48
CA GLN A 365 -7.05 -8.24 -23.48
C GLN A 365 -6.58 -7.87 -24.88
N THR A 366 -6.69 -6.60 -25.27
CA THR A 366 -6.20 -6.11 -26.57
C THR A 366 -4.68 -6.28 -26.70
N ALA A 367 -3.94 -6.11 -25.60
CA ALA A 367 -2.49 -6.35 -25.59
C ALA A 367 -2.19 -7.82 -25.92
N LEU A 368 -2.85 -8.76 -25.24
CA LEU A 368 -2.68 -10.20 -25.47
C LEU A 368 -3.10 -10.62 -26.88
N ASP A 369 -4.23 -10.12 -27.37
CA ASP A 369 -4.74 -10.43 -28.72
C ASP A 369 -3.75 -9.96 -29.81
N LYS A 370 -3.13 -8.77 -29.61
CA LYS A 370 -2.09 -8.26 -30.51
C LYS A 370 -0.82 -9.12 -30.45
N MET A 371 -0.35 -9.47 -29.25
CA MET A 371 0.82 -10.35 -29.08
C MET A 371 0.61 -11.71 -29.78
N GLN A 372 -0.56 -12.33 -29.57
CA GLN A 372 -0.92 -13.57 -30.23
C GLN A 372 -1.01 -13.42 -31.75
N SER A 373 -1.64 -12.33 -32.23
CA SER A 373 -1.74 -12.02 -33.66
C SER A 373 -0.37 -11.82 -34.31
N GLU A 374 0.59 -11.22 -33.62
CA GLU A 374 1.96 -11.05 -34.14
C GLU A 374 2.66 -12.40 -34.36
N ILE A 375 2.49 -13.35 -33.45
CA ILE A 375 3.01 -14.72 -33.62
C ILE A 375 2.29 -15.41 -34.78
N ASP A 376 0.97 -15.32 -34.84
CA ASP A 376 0.18 -15.95 -35.91
C ASP A 376 0.51 -15.37 -37.29
N ASN A 377 0.68 -14.05 -37.39
CA ASN A 377 1.11 -13.40 -38.62
C ASN A 377 2.53 -13.84 -39.01
N TYR A 378 3.44 -13.90 -38.03
CA TYR A 378 4.82 -14.31 -38.26
C TYR A 378 4.91 -15.72 -38.86
N VAL A 379 4.27 -16.72 -38.24
CA VAL A 379 4.33 -18.12 -38.71
C VAL A 379 3.56 -18.35 -40.03
N ASN A 380 2.69 -17.44 -40.43
CA ASN A 380 1.98 -17.55 -41.70
C ASN A 380 2.61 -16.77 -42.84
N LYS A 381 3.65 -15.96 -42.57
CA LYS A 381 4.27 -15.06 -43.55
C LYS A 381 4.78 -15.77 -44.79
N TYR A 382 5.38 -16.95 -44.64
CA TYR A 382 5.86 -17.75 -45.76
C TYR A 382 4.75 -18.01 -46.80
N TRP A 383 3.53 -18.30 -46.37
CA TRP A 383 2.44 -18.64 -47.29
C TRP A 383 2.01 -17.49 -48.19
N GLU A 384 2.30 -16.25 -47.81
CA GLU A 384 2.04 -15.05 -48.63
C GLU A 384 3.05 -14.92 -49.77
N VAL A 385 4.29 -15.37 -49.55
CA VAL A 385 5.42 -15.14 -50.46
C VAL A 385 5.93 -16.41 -51.15
N ALA A 386 5.45 -17.59 -50.75
CA ALA A 386 5.93 -18.89 -51.22
C ALA A 386 5.88 -19.07 -52.75
N ALA A 387 5.00 -18.36 -53.46
CA ALA A 387 4.92 -18.41 -54.92
C ALA A 387 6.04 -17.61 -55.62
N SER A 388 6.66 -16.66 -54.92
CA SER A 388 7.69 -15.75 -55.45
C SER A 388 9.06 -15.94 -54.81
N ASP A 389 9.13 -16.59 -53.65
CA ASP A 389 10.35 -16.81 -52.89
C ASP A 389 11.15 -18.02 -53.38
N TRP A 390 11.84 -17.82 -54.51
CA TRP A 390 12.69 -18.86 -55.11
C TRP A 390 13.88 -19.26 -54.22
N ASP A 391 14.32 -18.39 -53.31
CA ASP A 391 15.46 -18.67 -52.44
C ASP A 391 15.18 -19.83 -51.48
N SER A 392 13.97 -19.94 -50.93
CA SER A 392 13.59 -21.11 -50.11
C SER A 392 13.63 -22.43 -50.87
N TRP A 393 13.41 -22.40 -52.19
CA TRP A 393 13.56 -23.59 -53.02
C TRP A 393 15.03 -23.97 -53.15
N ILE A 394 15.91 -22.99 -53.36
CA ILE A 394 17.36 -23.18 -53.48
C ILE A 394 17.93 -23.70 -52.16
N ASP A 395 17.59 -23.05 -51.05
CA ASP A 395 18.09 -23.36 -49.71
C ASP A 395 17.67 -24.77 -49.25
N ALA A 396 16.48 -25.21 -49.65
CA ALA A 396 15.97 -26.55 -49.32
C ALA A 396 16.40 -27.64 -50.32
N TYR A 397 17.13 -27.29 -51.39
CA TYR A 397 17.40 -28.20 -52.52
C TYR A 397 18.14 -29.48 -52.10
N GLU A 398 19.17 -29.35 -51.26
CA GLU A 398 19.94 -30.51 -50.79
C GLU A 398 19.12 -31.45 -49.91
N LYS A 399 18.27 -30.89 -49.02
CA LYS A 399 17.34 -31.67 -48.18
C LYS A 399 16.25 -32.34 -49.02
N ASN A 400 15.80 -31.68 -50.07
CA ASN A 400 14.73 -32.19 -50.95
C ASN A 400 15.25 -33.18 -52.01
N GLY A 401 16.54 -33.13 -52.34
CA GLY A 401 17.17 -34.01 -53.32
C GLY A 401 16.41 -34.03 -54.66
N LYS A 402 16.06 -35.23 -55.13
CA LYS A 402 15.30 -35.45 -56.38
C LYS A 402 13.78 -35.50 -56.18
N LEU A 403 13.24 -34.98 -55.08
CA LEU A 403 11.78 -34.81 -54.91
C LEU A 403 11.27 -33.90 -56.03
N SER A 404 10.93 -34.50 -57.16
CA SER A 404 10.59 -33.82 -58.42
C SER A 404 9.24 -33.11 -58.39
N LYS A 405 8.52 -33.20 -57.25
CA LYS A 405 7.22 -32.61 -57.04
C LYS A 405 7.18 -31.93 -55.68
N TYR A 406 6.80 -30.67 -55.69
CA TYR A 406 6.55 -29.82 -54.52
C TYR A 406 5.03 -29.63 -54.43
N PRO A 407 4.27 -30.64 -53.96
CA PRO A 407 2.83 -30.55 -53.97
C PRO A 407 2.39 -29.42 -53.04
N TRP A 408 1.60 -28.49 -53.59
CA TRP A 408 1.06 -27.40 -52.80
C TRP A 408 0.11 -27.96 -51.72
N PRO A 409 0.34 -27.68 -50.43
CA PRO A 409 -0.51 -28.20 -49.37
C PRO A 409 -1.91 -27.58 -49.39
N SER A 410 -2.89 -28.35 -48.90
CA SER A 410 -4.22 -27.81 -48.63
C SER A 410 -4.14 -26.69 -47.59
N GLU A 411 -5.18 -25.85 -47.47
CA GLU A 411 -5.23 -24.86 -46.39
C GLU A 411 -5.12 -25.50 -44.99
N SER A 412 -5.76 -26.66 -44.79
CA SER A 412 -5.66 -27.40 -43.53
C SER A 412 -4.24 -27.87 -43.25
N ASP A 413 -3.52 -28.37 -44.27
CA ASP A 413 -2.15 -28.86 -44.08
C ASP A 413 -1.14 -27.71 -43.92
N ARG A 414 -1.37 -26.56 -44.56
CA ARG A 414 -0.59 -25.34 -44.28
C ARG A 414 -0.75 -24.89 -42.83
N LYS A 415 -1.98 -24.91 -42.29
CA LYS A 415 -2.24 -24.61 -40.87
C LYS A 415 -1.50 -25.58 -39.94
N LYS A 416 -1.43 -26.87 -40.27
CA LYS A 416 -0.64 -27.85 -39.50
C LYS A 416 0.86 -27.52 -39.52
N ILE A 417 1.42 -27.20 -40.68
CA ILE A 417 2.84 -26.81 -40.80
C ILE A 417 3.12 -25.54 -39.97
N SER A 418 2.29 -24.49 -40.12
CA SER A 418 2.42 -23.27 -39.29
C SER A 418 2.28 -23.55 -37.80
N SER A 419 1.36 -24.45 -37.40
CA SER A 419 1.13 -24.80 -35.98
C SER A 419 2.33 -25.54 -35.39
N ASN A 420 2.94 -26.46 -36.14
CA ASN A 420 4.18 -27.11 -35.73
C ASN A 420 5.32 -26.09 -35.59
N TYR A 421 5.46 -25.14 -36.52
CA TYR A 421 6.50 -24.10 -36.37
C TYR A 421 6.20 -23.13 -35.23
N LYS A 422 4.92 -22.83 -34.98
CA LYS A 422 4.49 -22.06 -33.81
C LYS A 422 4.93 -22.72 -32.50
N ALA A 423 4.96 -24.06 -32.45
CA ALA A 423 5.55 -24.83 -31.36
C ALA A 423 7.01 -24.46 -31.09
N GLU A 424 7.80 -24.53 -32.16
CA GLU A 424 9.24 -24.26 -32.15
C GLU A 424 9.49 -22.80 -31.76
N ILE A 425 8.63 -21.88 -32.22
CA ILE A 425 8.69 -20.46 -31.86
C ILE A 425 8.37 -20.24 -30.37
N TYR A 426 7.37 -20.89 -29.80
CA TYR A 426 7.08 -20.72 -28.38
C TYR A 426 8.21 -21.25 -27.49
N ASP A 427 8.82 -22.37 -27.86
CA ASP A 427 10.01 -22.90 -27.18
C ASP A 427 11.19 -21.92 -27.28
N TYR A 428 11.45 -21.40 -28.48
CA TYR A 428 12.48 -20.38 -28.72
C TYR A 428 12.24 -19.07 -27.93
N LEU A 429 10.98 -18.72 -27.66
CA LEU A 429 10.60 -17.47 -26.98
C LEU A 429 10.43 -17.60 -25.47
N GLN A 430 10.70 -18.76 -24.85
CA GLN A 430 10.56 -18.94 -23.40
C GLN A 430 11.29 -17.86 -22.59
N VAL A 431 12.56 -17.58 -22.92
CA VAL A 431 13.36 -16.55 -22.23
C VAL A 431 12.77 -15.14 -22.41
N MET A 432 12.15 -14.86 -23.56
CA MET A 432 11.44 -13.60 -23.79
C MET A 432 10.22 -13.48 -22.90
N PHE A 433 9.38 -14.53 -22.83
CA PHE A 433 8.19 -14.54 -21.99
C PHE A 433 8.55 -14.38 -20.51
N GLN A 434 9.59 -15.07 -20.05
CA GLN A 434 10.10 -14.91 -18.69
C GLN A 434 10.56 -13.47 -18.41
N SER A 435 11.31 -12.86 -19.34
CA SER A 435 11.79 -11.47 -19.20
C SER A 435 10.63 -10.47 -19.18
N LEU A 436 9.63 -10.66 -20.03
CA LEU A 436 8.45 -9.80 -20.07
C LEU A 436 7.57 -9.97 -18.82
N SER A 437 7.43 -11.20 -18.31
CA SER A 437 6.75 -11.46 -17.04
C SER A 437 7.50 -10.83 -15.86
N ARG A 438 8.85 -10.77 -15.91
CA ARG A 438 9.66 -10.05 -14.91
C ARG A 438 9.34 -8.55 -14.89
N ASP A 439 9.26 -7.91 -16.04
CA ASP A 439 8.85 -6.50 -16.13
C ASP A 439 7.46 -6.26 -15.55
N MET A 440 6.49 -7.14 -15.89
CA MET A 440 5.13 -7.03 -15.39
C MET A 440 5.07 -7.28 -13.88
N TYR A 441 5.90 -8.17 -13.35
CA TYR A 441 6.02 -8.38 -11.91
C TYR A 441 6.60 -7.13 -11.22
N PHE A 442 7.64 -6.52 -11.78
CA PHE A 442 8.22 -5.27 -11.30
C PHE A 442 7.21 -4.10 -11.32
N ASP A 443 6.42 -3.98 -12.39
CA ASP A 443 5.32 -3.01 -12.47
C ASP A 443 4.27 -3.25 -11.36
N ALA A 444 3.91 -4.51 -11.10
CA ALA A 444 2.95 -4.87 -10.05
C ALA A 444 3.48 -4.53 -8.66
N LEU A 445 4.77 -4.79 -8.41
CA LEU A 445 5.45 -4.42 -7.17
C LEU A 445 5.51 -2.90 -6.98
N THR A 446 5.83 -2.15 -8.03
CA THR A 446 5.86 -0.69 -8.01
C THR A 446 4.48 -0.12 -7.69
N GLN A 447 3.42 -0.67 -8.28
CA GLN A 447 2.05 -0.29 -7.95
C GLN A 447 1.73 -0.60 -6.48
N ARG A 448 2.03 -1.81 -6.00
CA ARG A 448 1.81 -2.19 -4.60
C ARG A 448 2.55 -1.26 -3.64
N GLU A 449 3.79 -0.90 -3.94
CA GLU A 449 4.56 0.04 -3.12
C GLU A 449 3.86 1.40 -2.98
N LYS A 450 3.32 1.92 -4.09
CA LYS A 450 2.56 3.16 -4.07
C LYS A 450 1.38 3.10 -3.10
N GLU A 451 0.63 1.99 -3.09
CA GLU A 451 -0.50 1.80 -2.18
C GLU A 451 -0.06 1.75 -0.70
N TYR A 452 1.09 1.14 -0.42
CA TYR A 452 1.66 1.15 0.92
C TYR A 452 2.10 2.55 1.36
N LYS A 453 2.69 3.34 0.44
CA LYS A 453 3.03 4.75 0.69
C LYS A 453 1.78 5.59 0.97
N GLU A 454 0.68 5.34 0.26
CA GLU A 454 -0.61 6.01 0.50
C GLU A 454 -1.20 5.64 1.89
N LEU A 455 -1.18 4.36 2.26
CA LEU A 455 -1.58 3.94 3.62
C LEU A 455 -0.69 4.54 4.70
N ALA A 456 0.63 4.54 4.50
CA ALA A 456 1.57 5.14 5.45
C ALA A 456 1.31 6.64 5.62
N ALA A 457 0.99 7.37 4.55
CA ALA A 457 0.61 8.77 4.63
C ALA A 457 -0.69 8.98 5.44
N LEU A 458 -1.65 8.07 5.31
CA LEU A 458 -2.90 8.09 6.08
C LEU A 458 -2.65 7.83 7.58
N LEU A 459 -1.85 6.81 7.91
CA LEU A 459 -1.45 6.49 9.28
C LEU A 459 -0.62 7.61 9.93
N ASN A 460 0.22 8.31 9.15
CA ASN A 460 1.04 9.41 9.63
C ASN A 460 0.30 10.76 9.70
N ARG A 461 -0.99 10.82 9.35
CA ARG A 461 -1.77 12.05 9.46
C ARG A 461 -1.85 12.48 10.92
N VAL A 462 -1.45 13.72 11.18
CA VAL A 462 -1.43 14.31 12.53
C VAL A 462 -2.80 14.86 12.90
N TYR A 463 -3.28 14.48 14.08
CA TYR A 463 -4.46 14.99 14.75
C TYR A 463 -4.06 15.83 15.94
N THR A 464 -4.86 16.86 16.22
CA THR A 464 -4.60 17.85 17.26
C THR A 464 -5.86 18.04 18.10
N LEU A 465 -5.72 17.86 19.42
CA LEU A 465 -6.70 18.28 20.41
C LEU A 465 -6.24 19.61 21.02
N ASN A 466 -7.07 20.63 20.88
CA ASN A 466 -6.87 21.93 21.50
C ASN A 466 -7.78 22.03 22.73
N PHE A 467 -7.18 22.10 23.91
CA PHE A 467 -7.89 22.25 25.17
C PHE A 467 -7.96 23.73 25.53
N ARG A 468 -9.13 24.17 25.97
CA ARG A 468 -9.32 25.52 26.53
C ARG A 468 -10.41 25.52 27.57
N GLU A 469 -10.29 26.43 28.53
CA GLU A 469 -11.35 26.69 29.49
C GLU A 469 -12.03 28.03 29.18
N ASP A 470 -13.36 28.00 29.01
CA ASP A 470 -14.17 29.20 29.01
C ASP A 470 -14.65 29.44 30.44
N TYR A 471 -14.17 30.51 31.08
CA TYR A 471 -14.46 30.87 32.47
C TYR A 471 -14.83 32.35 32.64
N ASP A 472 -15.63 32.66 33.67
CA ASP A 472 -16.04 34.03 34.03
C ASP A 472 -15.26 34.58 35.25
N THR A 473 -14.42 33.75 35.87
CA THR A 473 -13.61 34.09 37.04
C THR A 473 -12.32 34.82 36.67
N GLU A 474 -11.63 35.44 37.65
CA GLU A 474 -10.32 36.07 37.41
C GLU A 474 -9.23 35.06 37.00
N LYS A 475 -9.43 33.77 37.27
CA LYS A 475 -8.48 32.68 36.95
C LYS A 475 -9.20 31.45 36.46
N ALA A 476 -8.57 30.72 35.54
CA ALA A 476 -9.04 29.44 35.05
C ALA A 476 -9.06 28.38 36.17
N LYS A 477 -10.13 27.59 36.27
CA LYS A 477 -10.27 26.52 37.28
C LYS A 477 -9.28 25.39 37.04
N TRP A 478 -8.87 25.19 35.80
CA TRP A 478 -7.99 24.11 35.33
C TRP A 478 -6.60 24.61 34.94
N ALA A 479 -6.23 25.83 35.36
CA ALA A 479 -4.87 26.33 35.24
C ALA A 479 -3.86 25.30 35.77
N ASN A 480 -2.81 25.02 35.01
CA ASN A 480 -1.75 24.06 35.35
C ASN A 480 -2.20 22.61 35.60
N ALA A 481 -3.45 22.25 35.26
CA ALA A 481 -3.95 20.89 35.40
C ALA A 481 -3.31 19.95 34.37
N TYR A 482 -3.38 18.65 34.63
CA TYR A 482 -2.93 17.61 33.71
C TYR A 482 -4.12 17.00 32.99
N VAL A 483 -3.91 16.68 31.71
CA VAL A 483 -4.93 16.11 30.82
C VAL A 483 -4.35 14.87 30.17
N LYS A 484 -5.08 13.75 30.28
CA LYS A 484 -4.65 12.45 29.77
C LYS A 484 -5.73 11.85 28.87
N LEU A 485 -5.32 11.24 27.77
CA LEU A 485 -6.19 10.37 26.98
C LEU A 485 -6.22 8.93 27.56
N ALA A 486 -7.40 8.33 27.58
CA ALA A 486 -7.66 7.02 28.18
C ALA A 486 -8.83 6.28 27.48
N PRO A 487 -8.96 4.95 27.67
CA PRO A 487 -7.93 4.04 28.18
C PRO A 487 -6.80 3.89 27.18
N LEU A 488 -5.58 3.66 27.68
CA LEU A 488 -4.40 3.42 26.84
C LEU A 488 -4.10 1.92 26.79
N SER A 489 -3.54 1.47 25.67
CA SER A 489 -2.94 0.14 25.58
C SER A 489 -1.66 0.04 26.41
N ASP A 490 -1.27 -1.19 26.74
CA ASP A 490 -0.02 -1.55 27.41
C ASP A 490 1.23 -1.28 26.55
N LYS A 491 1.05 -1.01 25.26
CA LYS A 491 2.11 -0.67 24.31
C LYS A 491 2.48 0.81 24.25
N THR A 492 1.79 1.66 25.00
CA THR A 492 2.02 3.10 24.99
C THR A 492 2.48 3.60 26.35
N THR A 493 3.27 4.68 26.34
CA THR A 493 3.70 5.32 27.58
C THR A 493 2.66 6.35 27.99
N ALA A 494 2.08 6.22 29.19
CA ALA A 494 1.05 7.15 29.68
C ALA A 494 1.50 8.63 29.65
N LYS A 495 2.80 8.88 29.83
CA LYS A 495 3.40 10.22 29.77
C LYS A 495 3.27 10.87 28.39
N GLU A 496 3.36 10.10 27.31
CA GLU A 496 3.25 10.60 25.92
C GLU A 496 1.81 11.00 25.57
N TRP A 497 0.85 10.40 26.26
CA TRP A 497 -0.59 10.67 26.14
C TRP A 497 -1.11 11.61 27.23
N THR A 498 -0.22 12.34 27.91
CA THR A 498 -0.55 13.30 28.97
C THR A 498 0.10 14.65 28.68
N ILE A 499 -0.67 15.72 28.77
CA ILE A 499 -0.19 17.10 28.69
C ILE A 499 -0.46 17.86 29.99
N ARG A 500 0.24 18.97 30.19
CA ARG A 500 -0.05 19.95 31.22
C ARG A 500 -0.61 21.20 30.55
N LEU A 501 -1.73 21.70 31.05
CA LEU A 501 -2.31 22.98 30.61
C LEU A 501 -1.48 24.15 31.16
N ASP A 502 -1.53 25.29 30.48
CA ASP A 502 -0.92 26.53 30.95
C ASP A 502 -1.72 27.18 32.10
N ASP A 503 -1.32 28.37 32.52
CA ASP A 503 -1.96 29.14 33.58
C ASP A 503 -3.33 29.72 33.20
N GLU A 504 -3.66 29.76 31.90
CA GLU A 504 -4.97 30.10 31.35
C GLU A 504 -5.82 28.86 31.03
N ALA A 505 -5.34 27.67 31.38
CA ALA A 505 -5.93 26.37 31.08
C ALA A 505 -6.03 26.03 29.58
N ASN A 506 -5.12 26.57 28.76
CA ASN A 506 -4.95 26.15 27.38
C ASN A 506 -3.90 25.05 27.25
N GLY A 507 -4.05 24.20 26.24
CA GLY A 507 -3.06 23.17 25.95
C GLY A 507 -3.31 22.48 24.63
N GLN A 508 -2.29 21.82 24.10
CA GLN A 508 -2.38 21.12 22.83
C GLN A 508 -1.78 19.72 22.95
N MET A 509 -2.51 18.72 22.46
CA MET A 509 -2.03 17.35 22.32
C MET A 509 -2.04 16.97 20.84
N LYS A 510 -0.93 16.42 20.34
CA LYS A 510 -0.79 15.94 18.96
C LYS A 510 -0.46 14.47 18.93
N PHE A 511 -1.03 13.76 17.96
CA PHE A 511 -0.74 12.34 17.71
C PHE A 511 -1.01 12.01 16.24
N THR A 512 -0.39 10.95 15.72
CA THR A 512 -0.74 10.42 14.40
C THR A 512 -1.89 9.42 14.50
N LEU A 513 -2.57 9.13 13.39
CA LEU A 513 -3.58 8.06 13.34
C LEU A 513 -2.99 6.72 13.81
N GLY A 514 -1.79 6.36 13.34
CA GLY A 514 -1.11 5.13 13.73
C GLY A 514 -0.74 5.09 15.23
N ALA A 515 -0.35 6.24 15.82
CA ALA A 515 -0.15 6.31 17.27
C ALA A 515 -1.47 6.10 18.03
N HIS A 516 -2.56 6.70 17.55
CA HIS A 516 -3.89 6.53 18.15
C HIS A 516 -4.40 5.10 18.03
N GLU A 517 -4.16 4.44 16.90
CA GLU A 517 -4.41 3.01 16.71
C GLU A 517 -3.61 2.16 17.70
N THR A 518 -2.30 2.42 17.82
CA THR A 518 -1.41 1.72 18.78
C THR A 518 -1.91 1.86 20.22
N ALA A 519 -2.47 3.03 20.56
CA ALA A 519 -3.11 3.29 21.85
C ALA A 519 -4.50 2.66 22.02
N ARG A 520 -5.05 2.01 20.98
CA ARG A 520 -6.42 1.46 20.87
C ARG A 520 -7.52 2.51 20.86
N PHE A 521 -7.30 3.59 20.13
CA PHE A 521 -8.24 4.69 19.90
C PHE A 521 -8.84 5.27 21.21
N PRO A 522 -8.00 5.80 22.14
CA PRO A 522 -8.48 6.41 23.37
C PRO A 522 -9.42 7.61 23.13
N MET A 523 -10.72 7.42 23.39
CA MET A 523 -11.76 8.45 23.19
C MET A 523 -12.25 9.10 24.50
N LYS A 524 -11.56 8.92 25.62
CA LYS A 524 -11.89 9.57 26.90
C LYS A 524 -10.75 10.49 27.33
N VAL A 525 -11.08 11.71 27.72
CA VAL A 525 -10.16 12.65 28.34
C VAL A 525 -10.37 12.63 29.85
N GLU A 526 -9.29 12.51 30.61
CA GLU A 526 -9.25 12.59 32.07
C GLU A 526 -8.44 13.81 32.51
N PHE A 527 -9.00 14.61 33.42
CA PHE A 527 -8.38 15.80 33.98
C PHE A 527 -7.98 15.55 35.43
N TYR A 528 -6.77 15.98 35.79
CA TYR A 528 -6.19 15.85 37.11
C TYR A 528 -5.74 17.22 37.61
N LYS A 529 -6.09 17.58 38.85
CA LYS A 529 -5.79 18.91 39.38
C LYS A 529 -4.31 19.11 39.65
N THR A 530 -3.61 18.06 40.06
CA THR A 530 -2.19 18.10 40.40
C THR A 530 -1.47 16.89 39.82
N GLU A 531 -0.15 16.96 39.78
CA GLU A 531 0.70 15.81 39.38
C GLU A 531 0.51 14.63 40.32
N LYS A 532 0.36 14.89 41.63
CA LYS A 532 0.03 13.87 42.62
C LYS A 532 -1.30 13.17 42.32
N ASP A 533 -2.34 13.91 41.93
CA ASP A 533 -3.62 13.30 41.55
C ASP A 533 -3.46 12.42 40.30
N LEU A 534 -2.59 12.80 39.35
CA LEU A 534 -2.27 11.99 38.18
C LEU A 534 -1.56 10.68 38.57
N GLU A 535 -0.54 10.75 39.43
CA GLU A 535 0.21 9.60 39.94
C GLU A 535 -0.68 8.62 40.73
N GLU A 536 -1.57 9.16 41.56
CA GLU A 536 -2.53 8.38 42.36
C GLU A 536 -3.75 7.90 41.55
N GLY A 537 -3.88 8.32 40.28
CA GLY A 537 -5.01 7.97 39.41
C GLY A 537 -6.34 8.62 39.82
N LYS A 538 -6.30 9.71 40.58
CA LYS A 538 -7.47 10.41 41.11
C LYS A 538 -8.04 11.41 40.09
N VAL A 539 -8.86 10.90 39.18
CA VAL A 539 -9.53 11.69 38.14
C VAL A 539 -10.48 12.72 38.76
N ALA A 540 -10.30 14.00 38.41
CA ALA A 540 -11.14 15.11 38.90
C ALA A 540 -12.29 15.47 37.97
N LEU A 541 -12.12 15.25 36.66
CA LEU A 541 -13.16 15.38 35.63
C LEU A 541 -12.82 14.42 34.49
N SER A 542 -13.83 13.85 33.85
CA SER A 542 -13.65 13.08 32.62
C SER A 542 -14.72 13.43 31.60
N ALA A 543 -14.35 13.42 30.32
CA ALA A 543 -15.27 13.64 29.21
C ALA A 543 -14.99 12.63 28.09
N LYS A 544 -16.04 12.19 27.40
CA LYS A 544 -15.90 11.41 26.16
C LYS A 544 -15.75 12.37 24.98
N LEU A 545 -14.75 12.12 24.14
CA LEU A 545 -14.58 12.84 22.88
C LEU A 545 -15.69 12.45 21.90
N LYS A 546 -16.09 13.41 21.08
CA LYS A 546 -16.88 13.13 19.88
C LYS A 546 -15.94 12.56 18.81
N PRO A 547 -16.47 11.85 17.81
CA PRO A 547 -15.68 11.49 16.64
C PRO A 547 -15.02 12.72 15.97
N PHE A 548 -13.85 12.51 15.38
CA PHE A 548 -13.08 13.50 14.65
C PHE A 548 -13.68 13.71 13.25
N VAL A 549 -14.28 14.87 13.01
CA VAL A 549 -14.72 15.32 11.67
C VAL A 549 -13.66 16.14 10.92
N LYS A 550 -12.54 16.45 11.59
CA LYS A 550 -11.37 17.17 11.06
C LYS A 550 -10.14 16.82 11.89
N THR A 551 -8.96 17.16 11.39
CA THR A 551 -7.68 16.92 12.08
C THR A 551 -7.47 17.76 13.34
N GLU A 552 -8.29 18.79 13.56
CA GLU A 552 -8.23 19.66 14.74
C GLU A 552 -9.55 19.68 15.49
N MET A 553 -9.55 19.25 16.75
CA MET A 553 -10.74 19.26 17.59
C MET A 553 -10.54 20.16 18.81
N GLU A 554 -11.52 21.02 19.06
CA GLU A 554 -11.58 21.87 20.25
C GLU A 554 -12.27 21.12 21.39
N VAL A 555 -11.61 21.04 22.54
CA VAL A 555 -12.13 20.51 23.80
C VAL A 555 -12.31 21.68 24.76
N ILE A 556 -13.54 22.19 24.79
CA ILE A 556 -13.89 23.39 25.56
C ILE A 556 -14.48 22.99 26.92
N LEU A 557 -13.82 23.42 27.99
CA LEU A 557 -14.33 23.33 29.36
C LEU A 557 -15.18 24.56 29.66
N ASN A 558 -16.49 24.48 29.49
CA ASN A 558 -17.41 25.58 29.81
C ASN A 558 -17.67 25.63 31.31
N THR A 559 -17.05 26.60 31.98
CA THR A 559 -17.41 27.00 33.34
C THR A 559 -18.11 28.36 33.37
N LYS A 560 -18.29 29.02 32.21
CA LYS A 560 -19.15 30.19 32.07
C LYS A 560 -20.59 29.85 32.42
N THR A 561 -21.16 30.63 33.33
CA THR A 561 -22.56 30.52 33.72
C THR A 561 -23.26 31.81 33.32
N ASN A 562 -23.71 31.89 32.07
CA ASN A 562 -24.69 32.91 31.71
C ASN A 562 -26.00 32.52 32.39
N LYS A 563 -26.31 33.15 33.51
CA LYS A 563 -27.60 32.98 34.17
C LYS A 563 -28.71 33.37 33.18
N VAL A 564 -29.55 32.40 32.82
CA VAL A 564 -30.75 32.62 32.01
C VAL A 564 -31.97 32.53 32.92
N ASP A 565 -32.85 33.53 32.84
CA ASP A 565 -34.13 33.50 33.55
C ASP A 565 -35.19 32.79 32.70
N TYR A 566 -35.58 31.60 33.15
CA TYR A 566 -36.58 30.76 32.50
C TYR A 566 -38.01 31.06 32.99
N SER A 567 -38.21 32.09 33.81
CA SER A 567 -39.54 32.45 34.29
C SER A 567 -40.42 32.95 33.15
N GLY A 568 -41.66 32.48 33.11
CA GLY A 568 -42.61 32.87 32.06
C GLY A 568 -43.80 31.93 31.97
N THR A 569 -44.72 32.29 31.08
CA THR A 569 -45.82 31.42 30.65
C THR A 569 -45.51 30.98 29.25
N TYR A 570 -45.47 29.68 29.03
CA TYR A 570 -45.14 29.07 27.75
C TYR A 570 -46.39 28.38 27.21
N ALA A 571 -46.78 28.70 25.99
CA ALA A 571 -47.88 28.03 25.29
C ALA A 571 -47.30 27.05 24.27
N GLY A 572 -47.94 25.91 24.10
CA GLY A 572 -47.51 24.94 23.11
C GLY A 572 -48.37 23.70 23.06
N VAL A 573 -47.80 22.64 22.53
CA VAL A 573 -48.52 21.40 22.23
C VAL A 573 -47.78 20.21 22.83
N MET A 574 -48.55 19.31 23.41
CA MET A 574 -48.12 17.95 23.72
C MET A 574 -48.63 16.98 22.66
N ASN A 575 -47.73 16.36 21.92
CA ASN A 575 -48.05 15.25 21.03
C ASN A 575 -48.01 13.92 21.81
N VAL A 576 -49.11 13.18 21.82
CA VAL A 576 -49.22 11.87 22.49
C VAL A 576 -48.76 10.78 21.52
N THR A 577 -47.59 10.18 21.77
CA THR A 577 -46.92 9.24 20.85
C THR A 577 -47.78 8.03 20.48
N GLU A 578 -48.59 7.51 21.41
CA GLU A 578 -49.42 6.33 21.16
C GLU A 578 -50.68 6.61 20.32
N THR A 579 -51.19 7.85 20.34
CA THR A 579 -52.45 8.19 19.68
C THR A 579 -52.29 9.19 18.54
N GLY A 580 -51.11 9.81 18.41
CA GLY A 580 -50.83 10.88 17.46
C GLY A 580 -51.64 12.15 17.68
N LYS A 581 -52.31 12.29 18.84
CA LYS A 581 -53.12 13.46 19.17
C LYS A 581 -52.27 14.58 19.73
N ASP A 582 -52.58 15.78 19.29
CA ASP A 582 -52.06 17.03 19.83
C ASP A 582 -52.99 17.57 20.92
N ILE A 583 -52.39 18.01 22.02
CA ILE A 583 -53.08 18.60 23.17
C ILE A 583 -52.44 19.95 23.43
N ASP A 584 -53.25 21.02 23.40
CA ASP A 584 -52.78 22.34 23.78
C ASP A 584 -52.45 22.37 25.28
N VAL A 585 -51.26 22.88 25.59
CA VAL A 585 -50.75 22.95 26.96
C VAL A 585 -50.15 24.31 27.27
N THR A 586 -50.40 24.76 28.49
CA THR A 586 -49.78 25.96 29.07
C THR A 586 -48.87 25.55 30.21
N THR A 587 -47.61 26.02 30.16
CA THR A 587 -46.62 25.81 31.21
C THR A 587 -46.23 27.12 31.88
N VAL A 588 -46.49 27.23 33.17
CA VAL A 588 -46.08 28.38 33.99
C VAL A 588 -44.81 28.02 34.76
N VAL A 589 -43.76 28.81 34.56
CA VAL A 589 -42.46 28.67 35.19
C VAL A 589 -42.22 29.87 36.09
N THR A 590 -42.05 29.63 37.38
CA THR A 590 -41.84 30.68 38.39
C THR A 590 -40.52 30.47 39.11
N PHE A 591 -39.63 31.45 39.05
CA PHE A 591 -38.38 31.44 39.81
C PHE A 591 -38.62 31.33 41.32
N GLU A 592 -37.83 30.48 42.00
CA GLU A 592 -37.86 30.36 43.46
C GLU A 592 -36.57 30.83 44.12
N LYS A 593 -35.42 30.30 43.71
CA LYS A 593 -34.10 30.66 44.27
C LYS A 593 -32.95 30.20 43.39
N ASP A 594 -31.81 30.88 43.49
CA ASP A 594 -30.54 30.39 42.94
C ASP A 594 -29.92 29.34 43.88
N PHE A 595 -29.26 28.33 43.31
CA PHE A 595 -28.55 27.32 44.07
C PHE A 595 -27.40 26.72 43.23
N GLY A 596 -26.14 26.94 43.62
CA GLY A 596 -25.00 26.39 42.89
C GLY A 596 -24.89 26.94 41.46
N ASP A 597 -24.93 26.05 40.46
CA ASP A 597 -24.79 26.35 39.02
C ASP A 597 -26.15 26.40 38.28
N GLY A 598 -27.23 26.65 39.01
CA GLY A 598 -28.57 26.73 38.48
C GLY A 598 -29.55 27.44 39.41
N SER A 599 -30.83 27.36 39.08
CA SER A 599 -31.91 27.92 39.89
C SER A 599 -33.04 26.90 40.07
N TYR A 600 -33.72 26.96 41.20
CA TYR A 600 -34.99 26.27 41.41
C TYR A 600 -36.12 27.09 40.79
N TYR A 601 -36.96 26.41 40.01
CA TYR A 601 -38.18 26.94 39.44
C TYR A 601 -39.37 26.07 39.81
N LYS A 602 -40.50 26.68 40.13
CA LYS A 602 -41.79 26.01 40.16
C LYS A 602 -42.32 25.90 38.73
N ILE A 603 -42.44 24.68 38.23
CA ILE A 603 -42.91 24.39 36.87
C ILE A 603 -44.26 23.70 36.96
N VAL A 604 -45.27 24.29 36.31
CA VAL A 604 -46.63 23.76 36.23
C VAL A 604 -47.06 23.70 34.77
N CYS A 605 -47.12 22.51 34.19
CA CYS A 605 -47.62 22.26 32.83
C CYS A 605 -49.02 21.64 32.90
N SER A 606 -49.99 22.28 32.25
CA SER A 606 -51.40 21.92 32.29
C SER A 606 -51.99 21.76 30.89
N ASN A 607 -52.93 20.84 30.75
CA ASN A 607 -53.81 20.72 29.59
C ASN A 607 -54.82 21.88 29.56
N ASP A 608 -54.90 22.59 28.44
CA ASP A 608 -55.73 23.80 28.34
C ASP A 608 -57.24 23.51 28.32
N GLU A 609 -57.65 22.35 27.81
CA GLU A 609 -59.06 21.95 27.76
C GLU A 609 -59.58 21.40 29.10
N THR A 610 -58.76 20.59 29.78
CA THR A 610 -59.20 19.83 30.97
C THR A 610 -58.68 20.40 32.28
N GLY A 611 -57.65 21.25 32.24
CA GLY A 611 -56.95 21.77 33.42
C GLY A 611 -56.08 20.75 34.16
N SER A 612 -55.96 19.51 33.66
CA SER A 612 -55.14 18.47 34.28
C SER A 612 -53.66 18.80 34.15
N THR A 613 -52.87 18.59 35.21
CA THR A 613 -51.43 18.90 35.20
C THR A 613 -50.58 17.70 34.84
N TYR A 614 -49.66 17.86 33.88
CA TYR A 614 -48.65 16.84 33.52
C TYR A 614 -47.36 16.99 34.33
N ILE A 615 -47.01 18.22 34.69
CA ILE A 615 -45.85 18.55 35.52
C ILE A 615 -46.33 19.53 36.58
N ASN A 616 -46.03 19.27 37.84
CA ASN A 616 -46.34 20.20 38.94
C ASN A 616 -45.35 19.99 40.09
N GLY A 617 -44.38 20.88 40.21
CA GLY A 617 -43.38 20.80 41.29
C GLY A 617 -42.30 21.86 41.19
N SER A 618 -41.37 21.83 42.14
CA SER A 618 -40.18 22.68 42.17
C SER A 618 -38.98 21.89 41.71
N TYR A 619 -38.33 22.34 40.65
CA TYR A 619 -37.26 21.63 39.97
C TYR A 619 -36.03 22.52 39.83
N PHE A 620 -34.86 21.92 40.02
CA PHE A 620 -33.58 22.52 39.74
C PHE A 620 -33.31 22.52 38.24
N VAL A 621 -33.00 23.70 37.69
CA VAL A 621 -32.64 23.92 36.29
C VAL A 621 -31.21 24.44 36.22
N ARG A 622 -30.36 23.73 35.49
CA ARG A 622 -28.93 24.06 35.37
C ARG A 622 -28.73 25.14 34.30
N TRP A 623 -28.06 26.25 34.64
CA TRP A 623 -27.92 27.40 33.70
C TRP A 623 -27.14 27.05 32.43
N SER A 624 -26.14 26.17 32.55
CA SER A 624 -25.28 25.80 31.42
C SER A 624 -25.95 24.92 30.38
N THR A 625 -27.02 24.21 30.74
CA THR A 625 -27.69 23.24 29.85
C THR A 625 -29.18 23.50 29.64
N GLY A 626 -29.83 24.29 30.51
CA GLY A 626 -31.29 24.45 30.52
C GLY A 626 -32.03 23.20 30.98
N GLU A 627 -31.33 22.14 31.41
CA GLU A 627 -31.96 20.88 31.83
C GLU A 627 -32.61 21.02 33.21
N ALA A 628 -33.88 20.62 33.30
CA ALA A 628 -34.65 20.57 34.54
C ALA A 628 -34.68 19.14 35.10
N ASN A 629 -34.47 18.97 36.41
CA ASN A 629 -34.41 17.67 37.07
C ASN A 629 -35.80 17.05 37.38
N ILE A 630 -36.60 16.81 36.35
CA ILE A 630 -37.96 16.30 36.49
C ILE A 630 -37.97 14.78 36.42
N ALA A 631 -38.44 14.11 37.47
CA ALA A 631 -38.62 12.66 37.43
C ALA A 631 -39.72 12.28 36.42
N GLY A 632 -39.40 11.37 35.50
CA GLY A 632 -40.33 10.95 34.44
C GLY A 632 -40.40 11.89 33.23
N ALA A 633 -39.52 12.89 33.11
CA ALA A 633 -39.41 13.70 31.91
C ALA A 633 -37.96 14.11 31.61
N LYS A 634 -37.57 14.13 30.33
CA LYS A 634 -36.37 14.84 29.88
C LYS A 634 -36.78 16.24 29.45
N PHE A 635 -36.58 17.23 30.31
CA PHE A 635 -37.05 18.61 30.13
C PHE A 635 -35.86 19.55 29.94
N VAL A 636 -35.86 20.31 28.84
CA VAL A 636 -34.74 21.19 28.47
C VAL A 636 -35.26 22.53 27.95
N PHE A 637 -34.88 23.64 28.60
CA PHE A 637 -35.09 24.99 28.10
C PHE A 637 -34.10 25.33 26.97
N SER A 638 -34.52 26.17 26.04
CA SER A 638 -33.62 26.74 25.04
C SER A 638 -32.59 27.67 25.70
N ALA A 639 -31.44 27.83 25.05
CA ALA A 639 -30.32 28.62 25.58
C ALA A 639 -30.66 30.11 25.80
N ASP A 640 -31.65 30.63 25.09
CA ASP A 640 -32.17 32.00 25.24
C ASP A 640 -33.35 32.11 26.23
N GLY A 641 -33.81 30.98 26.77
CA GLY A 641 -34.94 30.88 27.71
C GLY A 641 -36.32 31.17 27.11
N THR A 642 -36.43 31.26 25.78
CA THR A 642 -37.70 31.59 25.10
C THR A 642 -38.57 30.38 24.79
N SER A 643 -38.05 29.16 24.93
CA SER A 643 -38.78 27.92 24.66
C SER A 643 -38.28 26.76 25.52
N PHE A 644 -39.00 25.65 25.49
CA PHE A 644 -38.50 24.38 26.02
C PHE A 644 -39.07 23.19 25.24
N SER A 645 -38.40 22.05 25.34
CA SER A 645 -38.93 20.75 24.96
C SER A 645 -38.92 19.78 26.14
N ALA A 646 -39.93 18.92 26.21
CA ALA A 646 -39.99 17.88 27.23
C ALA A 646 -40.48 16.55 26.66
N SER A 647 -39.69 15.48 26.83
CA SER A 647 -40.12 14.11 26.55
C SER A 647 -40.66 13.46 27.83
N MET A 648 -41.95 13.19 27.88
CA MET A 648 -42.63 12.52 28.99
C MET A 648 -42.46 11.01 28.89
N ARG A 649 -42.10 10.37 30.01
CA ARG A 649 -41.72 8.96 30.07
C ARG A 649 -42.52 8.21 31.13
N ASP A 650 -42.71 6.91 30.89
CA ASP A 650 -43.35 6.01 31.85
C ASP A 650 -42.33 5.40 32.83
N HIS A 651 -42.78 4.48 33.68
CA HIS A 651 -41.94 3.81 34.67
C HIS A 651 -40.91 2.84 34.07
N ASN A 652 -41.02 2.51 32.78
CA ASN A 652 -40.08 1.68 32.03
C ASN A 652 -39.15 2.53 31.14
N ASP A 653 -39.10 3.85 31.35
CA ASP A 653 -38.33 4.82 30.55
C ASP A 653 -38.77 4.91 29.07
N LYS A 654 -39.98 4.42 28.75
CA LYS A 654 -40.58 4.56 27.41
C LYS A 654 -41.24 5.93 27.26
N GLU A 655 -40.91 6.63 26.19
CA GLU A 655 -41.53 7.91 25.84
C GLU A 655 -42.98 7.72 25.40
N TRP A 656 -43.89 8.51 25.99
CA TRP A 656 -45.33 8.46 25.67
C TRP A 656 -45.89 9.81 25.19
N GLY A 657 -45.15 10.91 25.38
CA GLY A 657 -45.54 12.21 24.88
C GLY A 657 -44.38 13.19 24.75
N VAL A 658 -44.49 14.10 23.79
CA VAL A 658 -43.49 15.14 23.52
C VAL A 658 -44.16 16.50 23.61
N ILE A 659 -43.66 17.35 24.50
CA ILE A 659 -44.13 18.72 24.71
C ILE A 659 -43.14 19.68 24.06
N THR A 660 -43.65 20.63 23.28
CA THR A 660 -42.87 21.77 22.79
C THR A 660 -43.64 23.05 23.04
N CYS A 661 -43.04 23.99 23.77
CA CYS A 661 -43.69 25.26 24.11
C CYS A 661 -42.76 26.46 23.89
N GLN A 662 -43.38 27.61 23.63
CA GLN A 662 -42.72 28.91 23.46
C GLN A 662 -43.35 29.96 24.38
N ARG A 663 -42.52 30.88 24.86
CA ARG A 663 -42.84 31.91 25.86
C ARG A 663 -43.60 33.11 25.29
#